data_AF-X0P930-F1
#
_entry.id   AF-X0P930-F1
#
_cell.length_a   1.000
_cell.length_b   1.000
_cell.length_c   1.000
_cell.angle_alpha   90.00
_cell.angle_beta   90.00
_cell.angle_gamma   90.00
#
_symmetry.space_group_name_H-M   'P 1'
#
loop_
_entity.id
_entity.type
_entity.pdbx_description
1 polymer ?
#
loop_
_entity_poly.entity_id
_entity_poly.type
_entity_poly.pdbx_seq_one_letter_code
_entity_poly.pdbx_strand_id
1 'polypeptide(L)'
;MRTFAIRARDGVMELNYSEDSNKPPFRKFMITYNPKFSIGDNLENIKAALTGLPVDAAIIENSLNYEFSDTIIGINHQKIDIGLAIANMMNIPVVNLNKVKAVGLQKAVSEKADYLKWHLDYYGEYSGKRNYGQEAMLTIGNGYFGLRGAYVESNADQDNYPGMYVAGVYNQLTTNINGRDVVNEDLVNLPNSQFISFGVDHQKPFKIKKEDIQDIYRSLDLKTGVLTTTLHIQLSTGHILQVRATKVANMTNWHRYAIKYEIKPINFSGSLQVYSEIDGSVINGNVERYADFNQHHLDIIGMSAHDNQISMAGQTKTSKVAFVINAKLDSPDLDPAKVINTDTENQIIRQTLNLNVEPESSYEFEKNVSIFTGDSGDNSLEEAAQKELNASSFQDTLADSQKFWKNVWQKSDIQITNDITSQKLTRVNIYHLLVTGAALASGKLDASVGARGLHGEAYRGHIFWDVTFDLPFYAIHYPAIAKQCLLYRYNRIGEARKYAKSEDKQGAMFPWQSGMYGDEQSQFVHLNPVSGNWDPDNSRLQRHVSISVAYDVLKYVQITGDDSFMAKYGLEMLLSICKFWVSMASYDKKADRYDIHNVMGPDEFHEEYPNADEQGLTNNAYTNIMVSWLFDKVATLVSNQKTAVLKAANEKAGTDEKLLTQMHDIAHKLRLDINDEASSVSLPVTSTSLS
;
A
#
# COMPACT_ATOMS: atom_id res chain seq x y z
N MET A 1 9.51 22.23 -31.80
CA MET A 1 8.61 21.56 -30.83
C MET A 1 7.33 22.36 -30.78
N ARG A 2 6.16 21.71 -30.70
CA ARG A 2 4.84 22.36 -30.61
C ARG A 2 4.54 22.66 -29.16
N THR A 3 4.34 23.91 -28.82
CA THR A 3 4.22 24.34 -27.42
C THR A 3 3.13 25.36 -27.24
N PHE A 4 2.59 25.45 -26.03
CA PHE A 4 1.91 26.67 -25.59
C PHE A 4 2.59 27.27 -24.37
N ALA A 5 2.67 28.59 -24.31
CA ALA A 5 3.14 29.33 -23.16
C ALA A 5 1.95 29.89 -22.38
N ILE A 6 1.99 29.78 -21.06
CA ILE A 6 1.00 30.38 -20.15
C ILE A 6 1.64 31.56 -19.44
N ARG A 7 0.92 32.68 -19.46
CA ARG A 7 1.15 33.81 -18.56
C ARG A 7 -0.09 34.08 -17.73
N ALA A 8 0.02 33.92 -16.42
CA ALA A 8 -1.04 34.24 -15.48
C ALA A 8 -1.12 35.76 -15.27
N ARG A 9 -2.32 36.31 -15.28
CA ARG A 9 -2.65 37.69 -14.94
C ARG A 9 -3.85 37.68 -13.99
N ASP A 10 -4.17 38.82 -13.38
CA ASP A 10 -5.31 38.93 -12.46
C ASP A 10 -6.61 38.43 -13.10
N GLY A 11 -7.06 37.25 -12.65
CA GLY A 11 -8.28 36.59 -13.11
C GLY A 11 -8.22 35.95 -14.50
N VAL A 12 -7.10 35.98 -15.23
CA VAL A 12 -7.01 35.47 -16.60
C VAL A 12 -5.68 34.78 -16.88
N MET A 13 -5.71 33.65 -17.58
CA MET A 13 -4.54 32.98 -18.14
C MET A 13 -4.45 33.27 -19.63
N GLU A 14 -3.36 33.91 -20.04
CA GLU A 14 -3.02 34.12 -21.45
C GLU A 14 -2.27 32.91 -21.97
N LEU A 15 -2.81 32.25 -23.00
CA LEU A 15 -2.20 31.09 -23.64
C LEU A 15 -1.72 31.47 -25.05
N ASN A 16 -0.43 31.29 -25.31
CA ASN A 16 0.20 31.56 -26.59
C ASN A 16 0.70 30.25 -27.21
N TYR A 17 0.03 29.75 -28.25
CA TYR A 17 0.39 28.50 -28.93
C TYR A 17 1.29 28.74 -30.14
N SER A 18 2.29 27.87 -30.30
CA SER A 18 3.21 27.83 -31.43
C SER A 18 3.40 26.40 -31.96
N GLU A 19 3.32 26.24 -33.29
CA GLU A 19 3.63 24.99 -34.00
C GLU A 19 5.14 24.71 -34.07
N ASP A 20 5.94 25.76 -33.92
CA ASP A 20 7.40 25.70 -33.88
C ASP A 20 7.90 26.71 -32.85
N SER A 21 8.44 26.22 -31.73
CA SER A 21 9.02 27.02 -30.65
C SER A 21 10.08 28.05 -31.10
N ASN A 22 10.63 27.92 -32.32
CA ASN A 22 11.56 28.91 -32.90
C ASN A 22 10.85 30.05 -33.67
N LYS A 23 9.52 30.00 -33.79
CA LYS A 23 8.68 30.99 -34.46
C LYS A 23 7.76 31.68 -33.46
N PRO A 24 7.33 32.94 -33.73
CA PRO A 24 6.34 33.62 -32.91
C PRO A 24 5.05 32.79 -32.79
N PRO A 25 4.33 32.89 -31.65
CA PRO A 25 3.05 32.23 -31.49
C PRO A 25 2.06 32.75 -32.54
N PHE A 26 1.26 31.85 -33.10
CA PHE A 26 0.30 32.20 -34.16
C PHE A 26 -1.16 32.09 -33.70
N ARG A 27 -1.41 31.49 -32.53
CA ARG A 27 -2.74 31.51 -31.86
C ARG A 27 -2.59 31.97 -30.41
N LYS A 28 -3.52 32.83 -30.00
CA LYS A 28 -3.61 33.38 -28.64
C LYS A 28 -5.01 33.14 -28.09
N PHE A 29 -5.09 32.66 -26.85
CA PHE A 29 -6.34 32.42 -26.14
C PHE A 29 -6.30 33.14 -24.79
N MET A 30 -7.47 33.56 -24.32
CA MET A 30 -7.65 34.18 -23.01
C MET A 30 -8.62 33.31 -22.22
N ILE A 31 -8.13 32.69 -21.15
CA ILE A 31 -8.92 31.79 -20.31
C ILE A 31 -9.19 32.47 -18.99
N THR A 32 -10.45 32.82 -18.74
CA THR A 32 -10.88 33.38 -17.47
C THR A 32 -10.75 32.33 -16.37
N TYR A 33 -10.10 32.68 -15.28
CA TYR A 33 -10.01 31.85 -14.09
C TYR A 33 -11.16 32.18 -13.14
N ASN A 34 -11.93 31.17 -12.77
CA ASN A 34 -12.99 31.28 -11.78
C ASN A 34 -12.52 30.66 -10.45
N PRO A 35 -12.30 31.47 -9.40
CA PRO A 35 -11.82 30.97 -8.10
C PRO A 35 -12.86 30.09 -7.37
N LYS A 36 -14.12 30.07 -7.83
CA LYS A 36 -15.16 29.20 -7.28
C LYS A 36 -15.09 27.78 -7.83
N PHE A 37 -14.35 27.57 -8.91
CA PHE A 37 -14.20 26.27 -9.55
C PHE A 37 -12.93 25.58 -9.06
N SER A 38 -12.92 24.25 -9.13
CA SER A 38 -11.68 23.52 -8.85
C SER A 38 -10.61 23.88 -9.88
N ILE A 39 -9.36 23.56 -9.57
CA ILE A 39 -8.28 23.76 -10.55
C ILE A 39 -8.54 22.95 -11.82
N GLY A 40 -9.06 21.72 -11.70
CA GLY A 40 -9.38 20.86 -12.82
C GLY A 40 -10.45 21.47 -13.73
N ASP A 41 -11.53 21.97 -13.15
CA ASP A 41 -12.62 22.61 -13.90
C ASP A 41 -12.13 23.87 -14.64
N ASN A 42 -11.23 24.65 -14.02
CA ASN A 42 -10.61 25.79 -14.70
C ASN A 42 -9.71 25.36 -15.86
N LEU A 43 -9.04 24.22 -15.74
CA LEU A 43 -8.13 23.69 -16.75
C LEU A 43 -8.85 23.01 -17.92
N GLU A 44 -10.08 22.53 -17.76
CA GLU A 44 -10.88 22.04 -18.89
C GLU A 44 -11.08 23.11 -19.96
N ASN A 45 -11.12 24.40 -19.60
CA ASN A 45 -11.16 25.50 -20.57
C ASN A 45 -9.85 25.62 -21.39
N ILE A 46 -8.70 25.32 -20.78
CA ILE A 46 -7.42 25.25 -21.49
C ILE A 46 -7.45 24.10 -22.49
N LYS A 47 -7.89 22.92 -22.04
CA LYS A 47 -8.01 21.74 -22.89
C LYS A 47 -8.96 21.98 -24.06
N ALA A 48 -10.12 22.58 -23.80
CA ALA A 48 -11.09 22.97 -24.82
C ALA A 48 -10.47 23.93 -25.85
N ALA A 49 -9.77 24.98 -25.42
CA ALA A 49 -9.11 25.95 -26.30
C ALA A 49 -8.02 25.34 -27.18
N LEU A 50 -7.38 24.26 -26.71
CA LEU A 50 -6.33 23.53 -27.42
C LEU A 50 -6.87 22.34 -28.23
N THR A 51 -8.18 22.12 -28.29
CA THR A 51 -8.77 20.98 -29.00
C THR A 51 -8.37 20.99 -30.48
N GLY A 52 -7.86 19.85 -30.96
CA GLY A 52 -7.38 19.71 -32.35
C GLY A 52 -5.98 20.28 -32.60
N LEU A 53 -5.31 20.84 -31.58
CA LEU A 53 -3.92 21.30 -31.67
C LEU A 53 -2.98 20.28 -31.03
N PRO A 54 -1.99 19.75 -31.77
CA PRO A 54 -0.98 18.87 -31.19
C PRO A 54 -0.03 19.65 -30.27
N VAL A 55 0.21 19.17 -29.05
CA VAL A 55 1.07 19.82 -28.06
C VAL A 55 2.12 18.83 -27.56
N ASP A 56 3.39 19.24 -27.60
CA ASP A 56 4.51 18.45 -27.06
C ASP A 56 4.89 18.87 -25.64
N ALA A 57 4.75 20.15 -25.29
CA ALA A 57 5.07 20.69 -23.96
C ALA A 57 4.36 22.02 -23.70
N ALA A 58 4.27 22.40 -22.41
CA ALA A 58 3.83 23.73 -22.00
C ALA A 58 4.96 24.51 -21.30
N ILE A 59 4.92 25.84 -21.40
CA ILE A 59 5.91 26.74 -20.80
C ILE A 59 5.20 27.72 -19.86
N ILE A 60 5.64 27.82 -18.60
CA ILE A 60 5.14 28.84 -17.67
C ILE A 60 6.05 30.07 -17.72
N GLU A 61 5.51 31.22 -18.14
CA GLU A 61 6.30 32.45 -18.35
C GLU A 61 6.61 33.21 -17.07
N ASN A 62 5.69 33.17 -16.09
CA ASN A 62 5.74 33.98 -14.88
C ASN A 62 5.46 33.16 -13.62
N SER A 63 6.18 32.06 -13.45
CA SER A 63 6.11 31.28 -12.21
C SER A 63 6.66 32.07 -11.02
N LEU A 64 6.18 31.73 -9.83
CA LEU A 64 6.77 32.07 -8.55
C LEU A 64 8.03 31.21 -8.33
N ASN A 65 8.93 31.70 -7.49
CA ASN A 65 10.16 30.99 -7.14
C ASN A 65 9.93 30.15 -5.88
N TYR A 66 9.68 28.85 -6.05
CA TYR A 66 9.67 27.87 -4.97
C TYR A 66 10.78 26.87 -5.18
N GLU A 67 11.39 26.40 -4.09
CA GLU A 67 12.45 25.40 -4.14
C GLU A 67 11.92 24.04 -4.65
N PHE A 68 10.66 23.73 -4.35
CA PHE A 68 10.04 22.44 -4.65
C PHE A 68 9.27 22.37 -5.97
N SER A 69 8.92 23.51 -6.57
CA SER A 69 8.26 23.54 -7.88
C SER A 69 8.51 24.86 -8.61
N ASP A 70 8.90 24.74 -9.89
CA ASP A 70 9.17 25.86 -10.79
C ASP A 70 7.96 26.24 -11.65
N THR A 71 6.81 25.61 -11.41
CA THR A 71 5.57 25.80 -12.19
C THR A 71 4.41 26.35 -11.39
N ILE A 72 4.66 26.85 -10.19
CA ILE A 72 3.66 27.53 -9.36
C ILE A 72 3.43 28.94 -9.89
N ILE A 73 2.17 29.36 -10.01
CA ILE A 73 1.79 30.74 -10.36
C ILE A 73 0.89 31.33 -9.28
N GLY A 74 0.89 32.66 -9.19
CA GLY A 74 -0.13 33.41 -8.47
C GLY A 74 -1.25 33.81 -9.43
N ILE A 75 -2.49 33.50 -9.09
CA ILE A 75 -3.67 33.96 -9.84
C ILE A 75 -4.82 34.24 -8.87
N ASN A 76 -5.42 35.44 -8.98
CA ASN A 76 -6.55 35.86 -8.14
C ASN A 76 -6.31 35.64 -6.63
N HIS A 77 -5.13 36.07 -6.15
CA HIS A 77 -4.67 35.90 -4.76
C HIS A 77 -4.53 34.44 -4.27
N GLN A 78 -4.60 33.46 -5.17
CA GLN A 78 -4.32 32.06 -4.88
C GLN A 78 -3.00 31.64 -5.51
N LYS A 79 -2.32 30.68 -4.88
CA LYS A 79 -1.15 30.01 -5.44
C LYS A 79 -1.58 28.64 -5.96
N ILE A 80 -1.14 28.30 -7.17
CA ILE A 80 -1.45 27.03 -7.80
C ILE A 80 -0.24 26.46 -8.53
N ASP A 81 0.04 25.17 -8.37
CA ASP A 81 0.95 24.46 -9.26
C ASP A 81 0.24 24.08 -10.56
N ILE A 82 0.12 25.07 -11.45
CA ILE A 82 -0.54 24.88 -12.74
C ILE A 82 0.21 23.89 -13.63
N GLY A 83 1.54 23.78 -13.49
CA GLY A 83 2.33 22.85 -14.28
C GLY A 83 2.07 21.41 -13.90
N LEU A 84 2.00 21.10 -12.59
CA LEU A 84 1.61 19.77 -12.13
C LEU A 84 0.21 19.40 -12.61
N ALA A 85 -0.74 20.33 -12.53
CA ALA A 85 -2.12 20.09 -12.93
C ALA A 85 -2.26 19.87 -14.45
N ILE A 86 -1.58 20.67 -15.29
CA ILE A 86 -1.55 20.47 -16.75
C ILE A 86 -0.83 19.17 -17.11
N ALA A 87 0.28 18.85 -16.45
CA ALA A 87 1.00 17.61 -16.71
C ALA A 87 0.11 16.38 -16.46
N ASN A 88 -0.65 16.38 -15.37
CA ASN A 88 -1.58 15.30 -15.05
C ASN A 88 -2.82 15.28 -15.98
N MET A 89 -3.34 16.43 -16.40
CA MET A 89 -4.53 16.51 -17.24
C MET A 89 -4.26 16.21 -18.73
N MET A 90 -3.14 16.71 -19.25
CA MET A 90 -2.80 16.66 -20.68
C MET A 90 -1.69 15.66 -21.00
N ASN A 91 -1.06 15.06 -20.00
CA ASN A 91 0.03 14.10 -20.16
C ASN A 91 1.24 14.65 -20.93
N ILE A 92 1.57 15.93 -20.71
CA ILE A 92 2.70 16.63 -21.33
C ILE A 92 3.61 17.24 -20.26
N PRO A 93 4.92 17.36 -20.51
CA PRO A 93 5.83 18.08 -19.63
C PRO A 93 5.54 19.58 -19.64
N VAL A 94 5.57 20.17 -18.44
CA VAL A 94 5.39 21.61 -18.24
C VAL A 94 6.63 22.20 -17.60
N VAL A 95 7.27 23.15 -18.27
CA VAL A 95 8.57 23.70 -17.88
C VAL A 95 8.51 25.19 -17.59
N ASN A 96 9.43 25.66 -16.76
CA ASN A 96 9.59 27.08 -16.50
C ASN A 96 10.40 27.80 -17.60
N LEU A 97 10.02 29.03 -17.95
CA LEU A 97 10.71 29.83 -18.97
C LEU A 97 12.18 30.14 -18.61
N ASN A 98 12.52 30.36 -17.34
CA ASN A 98 13.91 30.60 -16.93
C ASN A 98 14.76 29.34 -17.10
N LYS A 99 14.20 28.16 -16.81
CA LYS A 99 14.86 26.87 -17.10
C LYS A 99 15.07 26.69 -18.60
N VAL A 100 14.06 27.01 -19.42
CA VAL A 100 14.18 26.99 -20.90
C VAL A 100 15.29 27.92 -21.38
N LYS A 101 15.39 29.14 -20.84
CA LYS A 101 16.48 30.08 -21.17
C LYS A 101 17.85 29.57 -20.73
N ALA A 102 17.93 28.87 -19.61
CA ALA A 102 19.19 28.38 -19.05
C ALA A 102 19.76 27.16 -19.79
N VAL A 103 18.92 26.20 -20.17
CA VAL A 103 19.39 24.91 -20.73
C VAL A 103 18.86 24.58 -22.14
N GLY A 104 17.99 25.43 -22.69
CA GLY A 104 17.27 25.19 -23.94
C GLY A 104 15.99 24.36 -23.74
N LEU A 105 15.00 24.59 -24.61
CA LEU A 105 13.67 23.99 -24.51
C LEU A 105 13.71 22.45 -24.51
N GLN A 106 14.43 21.85 -25.45
CA GLN A 106 14.45 20.39 -25.60
C GLN A 106 15.00 19.69 -24.35
N LYS A 107 16.08 20.23 -23.77
CA LYS A 107 16.68 19.68 -22.55
C LYS A 107 15.76 19.89 -21.34
N ALA A 108 15.19 21.08 -21.17
CA ALA A 108 14.23 21.34 -20.09
C ALA A 108 13.02 20.40 -20.13
N VAL A 109 12.47 20.18 -21.33
CA VAL A 109 11.33 19.29 -21.57
C VAL A 109 11.68 17.84 -21.27
N SER A 110 12.86 17.37 -21.72
CA SER A 110 13.34 16.01 -21.42
C SER A 110 13.53 15.79 -19.93
N GLU A 111 14.20 16.72 -19.23
CA GLU A 111 14.44 16.63 -17.78
C GLU A 111 13.11 16.61 -17.00
N LYS A 112 12.14 17.45 -17.36
CA LYS A 112 10.82 17.47 -16.71
C LYS A 112 10.02 16.21 -17.02
N ALA A 113 10.02 15.73 -18.27
CA ALA A 113 9.35 14.50 -18.64
C ALA A 113 9.94 13.32 -17.86
N ASP A 114 11.26 13.27 -17.68
CA ASP A 114 11.90 12.23 -16.89
C ASP A 114 11.54 12.35 -15.42
N TYR A 115 11.57 13.54 -14.83
CA TYR A 115 11.11 13.77 -13.45
C TYR A 115 9.67 13.27 -13.23
N LEU A 116 8.73 13.66 -14.10
CA LEU A 116 7.31 13.31 -13.98
C LEU A 116 7.01 11.81 -14.07
N LYS A 117 7.91 11.01 -14.64
CA LYS A 117 7.77 9.54 -14.71
C LYS A 117 8.17 8.83 -13.41
N TRP A 118 8.76 9.55 -12.46
CA TRP A 118 9.38 8.99 -11.26
C TRP A 118 8.90 9.60 -9.95
N HIS A 119 8.18 10.73 -10.01
CA HIS A 119 7.70 11.43 -8.83
C HIS A 119 6.18 11.39 -8.73
N LEU A 120 5.69 11.08 -7.53
CA LEU A 120 4.31 11.26 -7.15
C LEU A 120 4.18 12.53 -6.30
N ASP A 121 3.78 13.62 -6.95
CA ASP A 121 3.73 14.95 -6.36
C ASP A 121 2.32 15.39 -6.00
N TYR A 122 2.18 16.03 -4.85
CA TYR A 122 0.98 16.69 -4.39
C TYR A 122 1.31 18.09 -3.90
N TYR A 123 0.60 19.09 -4.42
CA TYR A 123 0.69 20.48 -3.98
C TYR A 123 -0.62 20.92 -3.34
N GLY A 124 -0.52 21.61 -2.20
CA GLY A 124 -1.65 22.09 -1.42
C GLY A 124 -2.20 21.09 -0.41
N GLU A 125 -3.23 21.54 0.29
CA GLU A 125 -3.86 20.82 1.38
C GLU A 125 -5.06 19.99 0.92
N TYR A 126 -5.28 18.89 1.61
CA TYR A 126 -6.40 17.98 1.39
C TYR A 126 -6.98 17.60 2.75
N SER A 127 -8.27 17.29 2.79
CA SER A 127 -8.98 16.94 4.02
C SER A 127 -9.72 15.61 3.90
N GLY A 128 -10.01 15.03 5.06
CA GLY A 128 -10.73 13.77 5.26
C GLY A 128 -10.22 12.63 4.38
N LYS A 129 -11.16 11.90 3.79
CA LYS A 129 -10.90 10.69 2.97
C LYS A 129 -9.92 10.95 1.83
N ARG A 130 -9.83 12.19 1.30
CA ARG A 130 -8.88 12.52 0.24
C ARG A 130 -7.44 12.57 0.76
N ASN A 131 -7.20 13.14 1.94
CA ASN A 131 -5.86 13.12 2.53
C ASN A 131 -5.46 11.71 2.96
N TYR A 132 -6.40 10.92 3.53
CA TYR A 132 -6.13 9.51 3.86
C TYR A 132 -5.67 8.70 2.65
N GLY A 133 -6.29 8.94 1.48
CA GLY A 133 -5.88 8.33 0.22
C GLY A 133 -4.47 8.76 -0.21
N GLN A 134 -4.08 10.01 0.02
CA GLN A 134 -2.74 10.50 -0.30
C GLN A 134 -1.68 9.95 0.64
N GLU A 135 -1.96 9.90 1.93
CA GLU A 135 -1.10 9.25 2.91
C GLU A 135 -0.84 7.78 2.54
N ALA A 136 -1.87 7.07 2.05
CA ALA A 136 -1.71 5.70 1.55
C ALA A 136 -0.78 5.67 0.32
N MET A 137 -1.01 6.52 -0.67
CA MET A 137 -0.19 6.60 -1.88
C MET A 137 1.25 7.06 -1.63
N LEU A 138 1.50 7.77 -0.53
CA LEU A 138 2.81 8.26 -0.12
C LEU A 138 3.49 7.36 0.92
N THR A 139 2.96 6.17 1.18
CA THR A 139 3.54 5.21 2.13
C THR A 139 4.98 4.85 1.72
N ILE A 140 5.88 4.89 2.70
CA ILE A 140 7.22 4.29 2.60
C ILE A 140 7.23 2.97 3.37
N GLY A 141 8.09 2.04 2.98
CA GLY A 141 8.22 0.76 3.64
C GLY A 141 9.11 -0.20 2.87
N ASN A 142 9.28 -1.40 3.39
CA ASN A 142 10.28 -2.35 2.91
C ASN A 142 9.80 -3.82 2.96
N GLY A 143 8.50 -4.04 3.13
CA GLY A 143 7.87 -5.34 3.32
C GLY A 143 7.98 -5.92 4.74
N TYR A 144 8.79 -5.32 5.61
CA TYR A 144 8.69 -5.56 7.06
C TYR A 144 7.57 -4.72 7.64
N PHE A 145 7.66 -3.42 7.39
CA PHE A 145 6.69 -2.43 7.81
C PHE A 145 6.27 -1.56 6.64
N GLY A 146 5.07 -0.99 6.77
CA GLY A 146 4.62 0.18 6.02
C GLY A 146 4.37 1.33 6.98
N LEU A 147 4.90 2.50 6.64
CA LEU A 147 4.71 3.76 7.36
C LEU A 147 3.98 4.73 6.45
N ARG A 148 2.72 5.04 6.79
CA ARG A 148 1.86 5.92 5.97
C ARG A 148 2.51 7.28 5.78
N GLY A 149 2.31 7.87 4.59
CA GLY A 149 2.86 9.17 4.20
C GLY A 149 2.19 10.39 4.84
N ALA A 150 1.77 10.26 6.11
CA ALA A 150 1.22 11.34 6.93
C ALA A 150 2.28 12.41 7.24
N TYR A 151 1.85 13.60 7.66
CA TYR A 151 2.75 14.63 8.18
C TYR A 151 3.42 14.14 9.47
N VAL A 152 4.70 14.43 9.67
CA VAL A 152 5.40 14.00 10.90
C VAL A 152 4.88 14.72 12.14
N GLU A 153 4.30 15.91 11.96
CA GLU A 153 3.73 16.74 13.01
C GLU A 153 2.30 16.31 13.38
N SER A 154 1.72 15.32 12.67
CA SER A 154 0.32 14.92 12.85
C SER A 154 0.16 13.80 13.87
N ASN A 155 -0.94 13.85 14.61
CA ASN A 155 -1.56 12.70 15.26
C ASN A 155 -2.75 12.24 14.42
N ALA A 156 -3.31 11.07 14.75
CA ALA A 156 -4.56 10.64 14.13
C ALA A 156 -5.69 11.61 14.50
N ASP A 157 -6.33 12.19 13.49
CA ASP A 157 -7.47 13.09 13.60
C ASP A 157 -8.43 12.87 12.43
N GLN A 158 -9.33 13.82 12.14
CA GLN A 158 -10.28 13.69 11.03
C GLN A 158 -9.62 13.74 9.64
N ASP A 159 -8.48 14.43 9.53
CA ASP A 159 -7.82 14.73 8.28
C ASP A 159 -6.52 13.93 8.10
N ASN A 160 -5.84 13.54 9.17
CA ASN A 160 -4.55 12.87 9.16
C ASN A 160 -4.60 11.53 9.87
N TYR A 161 -3.90 10.53 9.33
CA TYR A 161 -3.84 9.20 9.93
C TYR A 161 -2.42 8.61 9.83
N PRO A 162 -1.52 8.95 10.77
CA PRO A 162 -0.20 8.33 10.87
C PRO A 162 -0.33 6.89 11.35
N GLY A 163 -0.25 5.93 10.42
CA GLY A 163 -0.28 4.50 10.71
C GLY A 163 1.06 3.81 10.42
N MET A 164 1.43 2.85 11.26
CA MET A 164 2.60 2.00 11.10
C MET A 164 2.19 0.53 11.28
N TYR A 165 2.39 -0.28 10.25
CA TYR A 165 1.95 -1.69 10.26
C TYR A 165 3.14 -2.61 9.98
N VAL A 166 3.28 -3.70 10.74
CA VAL A 166 4.32 -4.70 10.54
C VAL A 166 3.70 -5.99 10.00
N ALA A 167 4.33 -6.58 8.99
CA ALA A 167 3.89 -7.81 8.34
C ALA A 167 3.74 -8.95 9.34
N GLY A 168 2.55 -9.54 9.40
CA GLY A 168 2.24 -10.67 10.29
C GLY A 168 1.81 -10.29 11.70
N VAL A 169 1.79 -9.00 12.06
CA VAL A 169 1.38 -8.56 13.41
C VAL A 169 -0.11 -8.29 13.45
N TYR A 170 -0.87 -9.32 13.81
CA TYR A 170 -2.31 -9.25 14.03
C TYR A 170 -2.65 -9.35 15.51
N ASN A 171 -3.84 -8.88 15.89
CA ASN A 171 -4.41 -9.13 17.20
C ASN A 171 -5.92 -9.33 17.11
N GLN A 172 -6.43 -10.28 17.88
CA GLN A 172 -7.85 -10.61 17.92
C GLN A 172 -8.51 -9.99 19.16
N LEU A 173 -9.64 -9.31 18.97
CA LEU A 173 -10.43 -8.73 20.05
C LEU A 173 -11.90 -9.14 19.93
N THR A 174 -12.57 -9.24 21.08
CA THR A 174 -14.01 -9.45 21.18
C THR A 174 -14.71 -8.14 21.56
N THR A 175 -15.75 -7.80 20.83
CA THR A 175 -16.61 -6.64 21.13
C THR A 175 -18.06 -7.07 21.20
N ASN A 176 -18.78 -6.62 22.23
CA ASN A 176 -20.22 -6.84 22.31
C ASN A 176 -20.95 -5.77 21.49
N ILE A 177 -21.60 -6.17 20.40
CA ILE A 177 -22.40 -5.29 19.53
C ILE A 177 -23.84 -5.78 19.58
N ASN A 178 -24.76 -4.92 20.02
CA ASN A 178 -26.19 -5.23 20.13
C ASN A 178 -26.49 -6.57 20.82
N GLY A 179 -25.77 -6.86 21.92
CA GLY A 179 -25.96 -8.08 22.71
C GLY A 179 -25.29 -9.34 22.14
N ARG A 180 -24.52 -9.22 21.05
CA ARG A 180 -23.75 -10.32 20.45
C ARG A 180 -22.25 -10.04 20.55
N ASP A 181 -21.50 -11.02 21.05
CA ASP A 181 -20.04 -10.97 20.99
C ASP A 181 -19.57 -11.24 19.56
N VAL A 182 -18.81 -10.29 19.03
CA VAL A 182 -18.17 -10.37 17.71
C VAL A 182 -16.67 -10.38 17.92
N VAL A 183 -16.03 -11.42 17.42
CA VAL A 183 -14.58 -11.60 17.43
C VAL A 183 -14.04 -11.13 16.08
N ASN A 184 -13.03 -10.27 16.07
CA ASN A 184 -12.31 -9.90 14.85
C ASN A 184 -10.81 -9.93 15.09
N GLU A 185 -10.09 -10.43 14.10
CA GLU A 185 -8.66 -10.23 13.95
C GLU A 185 -8.37 -8.99 13.09
N ASP A 186 -7.38 -8.21 13.49
CA ASP A 186 -6.97 -7.00 12.79
C ASP A 186 -5.46 -6.87 12.73
N LEU A 187 -4.94 -6.44 11.57
CA LEU A 187 -3.56 -5.96 11.44
C LEU A 187 -3.38 -4.75 12.34
N VAL A 188 -2.41 -4.83 13.25
CA VAL A 188 -2.29 -3.86 14.34
C VAL A 188 -1.56 -2.60 13.89
N ASN A 189 -2.15 -1.43 14.18
CA ASN A 189 -1.45 -0.15 14.11
C ASN A 189 -0.46 -0.05 15.29
N LEU A 190 0.84 -0.12 15.02
CA LEU A 190 1.89 -0.02 16.04
C LEU A 190 2.13 1.44 16.47
N PRO A 191 2.80 1.67 17.62
CA PRO A 191 3.05 3.01 18.14
C PRO A 191 3.60 3.99 17.11
N ASN A 192 3.05 5.20 17.09
CA ASN A 192 3.48 6.26 16.20
C ASN A 192 4.85 6.78 16.65
N SER A 193 5.90 6.27 16.01
CA SER A 193 7.29 6.64 16.27
C SER A 193 7.84 7.67 15.28
N GLN A 194 7.06 8.08 14.27
CA GLN A 194 7.49 9.08 13.29
C GLN A 194 7.26 10.52 13.78
N PHE A 195 6.54 10.71 14.88
CA PHE A 195 6.16 12.03 15.35
C PHE A 195 7.39 12.90 15.65
N ILE A 196 7.50 14.01 14.93
CA ILE A 196 8.42 15.10 15.23
C ILE A 196 7.75 16.43 14.86
N SER A 197 7.85 17.40 15.75
CA SER A 197 7.23 18.73 15.60
C SER A 197 8.11 19.79 16.27
N PHE A 198 7.71 21.06 16.17
CA PHE A 198 8.44 22.19 16.74
C PHE A 198 7.52 23.08 17.59
N GLY A 199 8.09 23.90 18.46
CA GLY A 199 7.43 25.01 19.15
C GLY A 199 8.30 26.26 19.07
N VAL A 200 7.69 27.44 19.08
CA VAL A 200 8.42 28.72 19.10
C VAL A 200 8.10 29.43 20.40
N ASP A 201 9.10 30.02 21.04
CA ASP A 201 8.99 30.75 22.32
C ASP A 201 8.33 29.93 23.44
N HIS A 202 8.78 28.69 23.62
CA HIS A 202 8.31 27.77 24.66
C HIS A 202 6.83 27.36 24.52
N GLN A 203 6.25 27.54 23.33
CA GLN A 203 4.91 27.05 23.02
C GLN A 203 4.88 25.53 22.84
N LYS A 204 3.69 24.95 23.00
CA LYS A 204 3.42 23.53 22.77
C LYS A 204 3.78 23.09 21.34
N PRO A 205 3.97 21.79 21.09
CA PRO A 205 4.21 21.27 19.75
C PRO A 205 3.19 21.81 18.73
N PHE A 206 3.71 22.25 17.59
CA PHE A 206 2.91 22.66 16.44
C PHE A 206 2.00 21.51 16.03
N LYS A 207 0.73 21.85 15.85
CA LYS A 207 -0.28 20.95 15.30
C LYS A 207 -0.62 21.47 13.93
N ILE A 208 -0.58 20.60 12.93
CA ILE A 208 -0.94 20.99 11.56
C ILE A 208 -2.38 21.51 11.53
N LYS A 209 -2.55 22.74 11.04
CA LYS A 209 -3.83 23.43 10.94
C LYS A 209 -3.85 24.26 9.67
N LYS A 210 -4.98 24.20 8.98
CA LYS A 210 -5.14 24.86 7.68
C LYS A 210 -4.85 26.36 7.72
N GLU A 211 -5.22 27.03 8.80
CA GLU A 211 -4.99 28.47 8.97
C GLU A 211 -3.51 28.87 9.09
N ASP A 212 -2.64 27.95 9.54
CA ASP A 212 -1.20 28.23 9.71
C ASP A 212 -0.40 27.88 8.44
N ILE A 213 -0.99 27.13 7.50
CA ILE A 213 -0.32 26.65 6.30
C ILE A 213 -0.44 27.67 5.16
N GLN A 214 0.71 28.09 4.62
CA GLN A 214 0.78 28.92 3.43
C GLN A 214 0.92 28.09 2.16
N ASP A 215 1.77 27.06 2.19
CA ASP A 215 1.99 26.12 1.09
C ASP A 215 2.41 24.75 1.64
N ILE A 216 1.97 23.69 0.97
CA ILE A 216 2.43 22.31 1.21
C ILE A 216 2.84 21.68 -0.11
N TYR A 217 3.96 20.98 -0.09
CA TYR A 217 4.38 20.12 -1.18
C TYR A 217 4.84 18.76 -0.65
N ARG A 218 4.32 17.68 -1.22
CA ARG A 218 4.73 16.30 -0.92
C ARG A 218 5.18 15.63 -2.21
N SER A 219 6.35 14.99 -2.19
CA SER A 219 6.89 14.24 -3.33
C SER A 219 7.46 12.92 -2.87
N LEU A 220 6.93 11.83 -3.41
CA LEU A 220 7.53 10.50 -3.30
C LEU A 220 8.36 10.22 -4.56
N ASP A 221 9.68 10.09 -4.39
CA ASP A 221 10.60 9.68 -5.45
C ASP A 221 10.65 8.16 -5.55
N LEU A 222 10.02 7.61 -6.59
CA LEU A 222 9.96 6.17 -6.84
C LEU A 222 11.34 5.58 -7.18
N LYS A 223 12.32 6.39 -7.63
CA LYS A 223 13.69 5.89 -7.90
C LYS A 223 14.46 5.56 -6.64
N THR A 224 14.11 6.17 -5.52
CA THR A 224 14.89 6.13 -4.28
C THR A 224 14.07 5.71 -3.06
N GLY A 225 12.74 5.69 -3.18
CA GLY A 225 11.81 5.42 -2.08
C GLY A 225 11.79 6.51 -1.01
N VAL A 226 12.18 7.73 -1.37
CA VAL A 226 12.25 8.87 -0.46
C VAL A 226 10.98 9.69 -0.56
N LEU A 227 10.32 9.92 0.58
CA LEU A 227 9.21 10.87 0.69
C LEU A 227 9.74 12.19 1.26
N THR A 228 9.52 13.29 0.54
CA THR A 228 9.81 14.65 1.01
C THR A 228 8.53 15.46 1.16
N THR A 229 8.33 16.06 2.32
CA THR A 229 7.25 17.01 2.60
C THR A 229 7.86 18.35 2.96
N THR A 230 7.46 19.42 2.27
CA THR A 230 7.85 20.80 2.58
C THR A 230 6.60 21.61 2.95
N LEU A 231 6.65 22.27 4.10
CA LEU A 231 5.61 23.15 4.63
C LEU A 231 6.16 24.58 4.70
N HIS A 232 5.40 25.55 4.20
CA HIS A 232 5.59 26.96 4.52
C HIS A 232 4.50 27.36 5.50
N ILE A 233 4.91 27.78 6.69
CA ILE A 233 4.03 28.00 7.83
C ILE A 233 4.11 29.46 8.24
N GLN A 234 2.96 30.05 8.54
CA GLN A 234 2.85 31.32 9.24
C GLN A 234 1.99 31.11 10.48
N LEU A 235 2.61 31.15 11.65
CA LEU A 235 1.92 31.00 12.92
C LEU A 235 1.07 32.23 13.22
N SER A 236 0.03 32.05 14.03
CA SER A 236 -0.79 33.16 14.57
C SER A 236 0.00 34.27 15.30
N THR A 237 1.22 33.98 15.77
CA THR A 237 2.14 34.97 16.36
C THR A 237 2.81 35.89 15.32
N GLY A 238 2.70 35.57 14.03
CA GLY A 238 3.39 36.27 12.93
C GLY A 238 4.75 35.66 12.57
N HIS A 239 5.21 34.62 13.27
CA HIS A 239 6.41 33.88 12.91
C HIS A 239 6.20 33.07 11.63
N ILE A 240 7.13 33.22 10.69
CA ILE A 240 7.14 32.50 9.42
C ILE A 240 8.33 31.54 9.44
N LEU A 241 8.09 30.30 9.04
CA LEU A 241 9.12 29.28 8.92
C LEU A 241 8.86 28.35 7.74
N GLN A 242 9.93 27.77 7.21
CA GLN A 242 9.89 26.62 6.33
C GLN A 242 10.26 25.37 7.13
N VAL A 243 9.48 24.31 6.96
CA VAL A 243 9.78 22.99 7.49
C VAL A 243 9.92 22.02 6.33
N ARG A 244 10.96 21.18 6.36
CA ARG A 244 11.10 20.04 5.44
C ARG A 244 11.31 18.76 6.22
N ALA A 245 10.45 17.78 5.96
CA ALA A 245 10.60 16.41 6.46
C ALA A 245 10.94 15.48 5.30
N THR A 246 12.03 14.73 5.42
CA THR A 246 12.44 13.69 4.47
C THR A 246 12.40 12.34 5.17
N LYS A 247 11.63 11.38 4.67
CA LYS A 247 11.49 10.03 5.24
C LYS A 247 12.02 8.98 4.27
N VAL A 248 12.67 7.96 4.81
CA VAL A 248 13.16 6.82 4.03
C VAL A 248 13.16 5.54 4.88
N ALA A 249 12.65 4.45 4.29
CA ALA A 249 12.70 3.12 4.88
C ALA A 249 13.97 2.41 4.41
N ASN A 250 14.67 1.71 5.31
CA ASN A 250 15.84 0.94 4.89
C ASN A 250 15.40 -0.36 4.21
N MET A 251 15.72 -0.51 2.93
CA MET A 251 15.31 -1.67 2.13
C MET A 251 16.18 -2.92 2.34
N THR A 252 17.30 -2.80 3.07
CA THR A 252 18.24 -3.91 3.35
C THR A 252 18.18 -4.30 4.82
N ASN A 253 18.38 -3.33 5.72
CA ASN A 253 18.20 -3.46 7.16
C ASN A 253 16.75 -3.11 7.51
N TRP A 254 15.86 -4.01 7.11
CA TRP A 254 14.41 -3.89 7.11
C TRP A 254 13.75 -3.54 8.46
N HIS A 255 14.49 -3.61 9.57
CA HIS A 255 14.04 -3.21 10.91
C HIS A 255 14.13 -1.70 11.21
N ARG A 256 14.53 -0.84 10.26
CA ARG A 256 14.68 0.60 10.53
C ARG A 256 14.17 1.54 9.43
N TYR A 257 13.85 2.76 9.83
CA TYR A 257 13.66 3.93 8.98
C TYR A 257 14.35 5.16 9.57
N ALA A 258 14.53 6.18 8.75
CA ALA A 258 15.08 7.46 9.18
C ALA A 258 14.22 8.63 8.69
N ILE A 259 14.18 9.69 9.50
CA ILE A 259 13.55 10.96 9.21
C ILE A 259 14.60 12.05 9.37
N LYS A 260 14.77 12.89 8.34
CA LYS A 260 15.48 14.16 8.45
C LYS A 260 14.46 15.28 8.53
N TYR A 261 14.57 16.12 9.56
CA TYR A 261 13.67 17.23 9.85
C TYR A 261 14.44 18.54 9.85
N GLU A 262 14.12 19.43 8.92
CA GLU A 262 14.82 20.69 8.70
C GLU A 262 13.86 21.85 8.99
N ILE A 263 14.27 22.75 9.89
CA ILE A 263 13.49 23.93 10.26
C ILE A 263 14.29 25.18 9.90
N LYS A 264 13.68 26.07 9.12
CA LYS A 264 14.26 27.36 8.74
C LYS A 264 13.33 28.50 9.15
N PRO A 265 13.63 29.23 10.24
CA PRO A 265 12.98 30.50 10.55
C PRO A 265 13.19 31.50 9.40
N ILE A 266 12.15 32.21 8.98
CA ILE A 266 12.25 33.18 7.89
C ILE A 266 12.38 34.60 8.44
N ASN A 267 11.61 34.96 9.46
CA ASN A 267 11.50 36.35 9.92
C ASN A 267 11.79 36.55 11.42
N PHE A 268 12.36 35.56 12.12
CA PHE A 268 12.56 35.64 13.55
C PHE A 268 13.86 34.98 14.03
N SER A 269 14.40 35.54 15.11
CA SER A 269 15.39 34.92 15.99
C SER A 269 14.70 34.61 17.32
N GLY A 270 15.11 33.56 18.04
CA GLY A 270 14.54 33.29 19.36
C GLY A 270 14.70 31.86 19.83
N SER A 271 13.87 31.49 20.80
CA SER A 271 13.85 30.14 21.37
C SER A 271 12.97 29.23 20.52
N LEU A 272 13.52 28.10 20.09
CA LEU A 272 12.81 27.05 19.37
C LEU A 272 12.89 25.74 20.17
N GLN A 273 11.79 25.00 20.18
CA GLN A 273 11.69 23.67 20.74
C GLN A 273 11.50 22.66 19.60
N VAL A 274 12.15 21.51 19.70
CA VAL A 274 11.85 20.34 18.88
C VAL A 274 11.30 19.25 19.78
N TYR A 275 10.18 18.66 19.38
CA TYR A 275 9.46 17.62 20.10
C TYR A 275 9.50 16.35 19.27
N SER A 276 10.07 15.28 19.81
CA SER A 276 10.11 13.94 19.19
C SER A 276 9.47 12.93 20.11
N GLU A 277 8.56 12.11 19.59
CA GLU A 277 7.75 11.20 20.42
C GLU A 277 7.73 9.77 19.90
N ILE A 278 7.49 8.82 20.80
CA ILE A 278 6.87 7.54 20.47
C ILE A 278 5.52 7.52 21.19
N ASP A 279 4.43 7.51 20.42
CA ASP A 279 3.07 7.48 20.93
C ASP A 279 2.49 6.06 20.88
N GLY A 280 2.39 5.41 22.04
CA GLY A 280 1.83 4.07 22.20
C GLY A 280 0.34 4.05 22.49
N SER A 281 -0.31 5.22 22.55
CA SER A 281 -1.76 5.34 22.80
C SER A 281 -2.61 5.13 21.55
N VAL A 282 -1.98 4.86 20.40
CA VAL A 282 -2.63 4.63 19.11
C VAL A 282 -3.70 3.54 19.16
N ILE A 283 -4.67 3.69 18.27
CA ILE A 283 -5.72 2.70 18.03
C ILE A 283 -5.77 2.35 16.54
N ASN A 284 -6.48 1.29 16.20
CA ASN A 284 -6.95 1.05 14.85
C ASN A 284 -8.17 1.94 14.57
N GLY A 285 -7.99 3.08 13.90
CA GLY A 285 -9.04 4.07 13.64
C GLY A 285 -9.15 4.50 12.18
N ASN A 286 -8.44 3.85 11.25
CA ASN A 286 -8.35 4.32 9.86
C ASN A 286 -9.66 4.13 9.09
N VAL A 287 -10.50 3.19 9.52
CA VAL A 287 -11.72 2.78 8.83
C VAL A 287 -12.93 3.06 9.69
N GLU A 288 -13.68 4.11 9.32
CA GLU A 288 -14.91 4.55 9.98
C GLU A 288 -15.93 3.43 10.19
N ARG A 289 -16.06 2.49 9.24
CA ARG A 289 -16.96 1.33 9.33
C ARG A 289 -16.65 0.42 10.52
N TYR A 290 -15.43 0.45 11.05
CA TYR A 290 -15.03 -0.42 12.17
C TYR A 290 -15.15 0.27 13.54
N ALA A 291 -15.56 1.54 13.61
CA ALA A 291 -15.51 2.34 14.84
C ALA A 291 -16.24 1.74 16.05
N ASP A 292 -17.27 0.91 15.84
CA ASP A 292 -18.01 0.23 16.92
C ASP A 292 -17.24 -0.95 17.55
N PHE A 293 -16.19 -1.46 16.89
CA PHE A 293 -15.33 -2.51 17.44
C PHE A 293 -14.31 -1.94 18.42
N ASN A 294 -13.82 -2.76 19.34
CA ASN A 294 -12.70 -2.41 20.21
C ASN A 294 -11.43 -2.22 19.37
N GLN A 295 -10.88 -1.02 19.40
CA GLN A 295 -9.72 -0.61 18.59
C GLN A 295 -8.39 -0.58 19.37
N HIS A 296 -8.40 -0.93 20.65
CA HIS A 296 -7.21 -0.86 21.50
C HIS A 296 -6.48 -2.20 21.52
N HIS A 297 -5.59 -2.44 20.55
CA HIS A 297 -4.90 -3.72 20.37
C HIS A 297 -3.62 -3.89 21.20
N LEU A 298 -3.10 -2.84 21.83
CA LEU A 298 -1.79 -2.84 22.47
C LEU A 298 -1.86 -2.71 24.00
N ASP A 299 -0.89 -3.34 24.67
CA ASP A 299 -0.49 -3.07 26.06
C ASP A 299 0.94 -2.53 26.07
N ILE A 300 1.16 -1.31 26.56
CA ILE A 300 2.50 -0.75 26.74
C ILE A 300 3.08 -1.24 28.08
N ILE A 301 4.25 -1.86 28.02
CA ILE A 301 4.90 -2.53 29.16
C ILE A 301 5.96 -1.63 29.79
N GLY A 302 6.76 -0.95 28.96
CA GLY A 302 7.88 -0.15 29.43
C GLY A 302 8.22 1.00 28.50
N MET A 303 8.69 2.08 29.09
CA MET A 303 9.28 3.22 28.39
C MET A 303 10.57 3.59 29.11
N SER A 304 11.63 3.88 28.36
CA SER A 304 12.91 4.27 28.93
C SER A 304 13.60 5.30 28.04
N ALA A 305 14.53 6.05 28.64
CA ALA A 305 15.30 7.07 27.96
C ALA A 305 16.76 6.99 28.41
N HIS A 306 17.67 7.23 27.49
CA HIS A 306 19.10 7.34 27.76
C HIS A 306 19.73 8.30 26.77
N ASP A 307 20.35 9.38 27.25
CA ASP A 307 20.91 10.47 26.45
C ASP A 307 19.89 11.01 25.42
N ASN A 308 20.18 10.86 24.13
CA ASN A 308 19.33 11.27 23.02
C ASN A 308 18.50 10.11 22.43
N GLN A 309 18.34 9.02 23.17
CA GLN A 309 17.58 7.84 22.77
C GLN A 309 16.38 7.62 23.69
N ILE A 310 15.28 7.16 23.11
CA ILE A 310 14.07 6.71 23.80
C ILE A 310 13.66 5.33 23.30
N SER A 311 13.07 4.54 24.19
CA SER A 311 12.60 3.19 23.92
C SER A 311 11.17 3.01 24.44
N MET A 312 10.39 2.24 23.70
CA MET A 312 9.08 1.75 24.09
C MET A 312 9.00 0.25 23.82
N ALA A 313 8.64 -0.51 24.85
CA ALA A 313 8.35 -1.92 24.77
C ALA A 313 6.89 -2.19 25.10
N GLY A 314 6.27 -3.11 24.37
CA GLY A 314 4.88 -3.49 24.58
C GLY A 314 4.55 -4.81 23.90
N GLN A 315 3.27 -5.14 23.88
CA GLN A 315 2.76 -6.31 23.19
C GLN A 315 1.32 -6.12 22.72
N THR A 316 0.86 -6.96 21.81
CA THR A 316 -0.57 -7.08 21.50
C THR A 316 -1.33 -7.72 22.66
N LYS A 317 -2.60 -7.34 22.84
CA LYS A 317 -3.41 -7.74 24.00
C LYS A 317 -3.68 -9.24 24.08
N THR A 318 -4.07 -9.85 22.97
CA THR A 318 -4.55 -11.23 22.93
C THR A 318 -3.53 -12.16 22.28
N SER A 319 -2.99 -11.77 21.12
CA SER A 319 -2.01 -12.59 20.40
C SER A 319 -0.62 -12.62 21.05
N LYS A 320 -0.34 -11.71 22.00
CA LYS A 320 0.92 -11.63 22.75
C LYS A 320 2.16 -11.55 21.85
N VAL A 321 2.04 -10.85 20.73
CA VAL A 321 3.18 -10.46 19.90
C VAL A 321 3.84 -9.27 20.58
N ALA A 322 5.08 -9.45 21.06
CA ALA A 322 5.87 -8.38 21.66
C ALA A 322 6.46 -7.47 20.58
N PHE A 323 6.69 -6.21 20.95
CA PHE A 323 7.43 -5.27 20.13
C PHE A 323 8.36 -4.40 20.98
N VAL A 324 9.45 -3.97 20.37
CA VAL A 324 10.36 -2.93 20.88
C VAL A 324 10.58 -1.91 19.77
N ILE A 325 10.34 -0.64 20.10
CA ILE A 325 10.58 0.51 19.22
C ILE A 325 11.54 1.44 19.93
N ASN A 326 12.70 1.67 19.32
CA ASN A 326 13.65 2.67 19.79
C ASN A 326 13.74 3.81 18.79
N ALA A 327 13.94 5.02 19.29
CA ALA A 327 14.22 6.19 18.48
C ALA A 327 15.44 6.95 19.03
N LYS A 328 16.28 7.44 18.13
CA LYS A 328 17.42 8.31 18.43
C LYS A 328 17.23 9.64 17.71
N LEU A 329 17.29 10.75 18.46
CA LEU A 329 17.25 12.11 17.93
C LEU A 329 18.66 12.70 17.90
N ASP A 330 19.21 12.93 16.71
CA ASP A 330 20.53 13.52 16.50
C ASP A 330 20.44 14.88 15.80
N SER A 331 21.52 15.67 15.84
CA SER A 331 21.63 16.93 15.10
C SER A 331 23.09 17.24 14.79
N PRO A 332 23.43 17.69 13.56
CA PRO A 332 24.77 18.20 13.27
C PRO A 332 25.03 19.58 13.89
N ASP A 333 23.97 20.33 14.23
CA ASP A 333 24.06 21.74 14.65
C ASP A 333 24.33 21.90 16.15
N LEU A 334 24.05 20.87 16.95
CA LEU A 334 24.22 20.87 18.40
C LEU A 334 24.31 19.45 18.96
N ASP A 335 24.80 19.32 20.19
CA ASP A 335 24.87 18.03 20.91
C ASP A 335 23.56 17.78 21.67
N PRO A 336 22.64 16.91 21.18
CA PRO A 336 21.32 16.76 21.76
C PRO A 336 21.34 16.20 23.17
N ALA A 337 22.35 15.37 23.51
CA ALA A 337 22.49 14.76 24.82
C ALA A 337 22.66 15.80 25.96
N LYS A 338 23.02 17.04 25.62
CA LYS A 338 23.17 18.13 26.58
C LYS A 338 21.92 18.98 26.79
N VAL A 339 20.94 18.89 25.88
CA VAL A 339 19.81 19.84 25.81
C VAL A 339 18.44 19.17 25.68
N ILE A 340 18.40 17.84 25.61
CA ILE A 340 17.17 17.05 25.62
C ILE A 340 16.70 16.85 27.06
N ASN A 341 15.42 17.14 27.27
CA ASN A 341 14.66 16.65 28.41
C ASN A 341 13.69 15.57 27.93
N THR A 342 13.44 14.55 28.75
CA THR A 342 12.49 13.48 28.43
C THR A 342 11.38 13.41 29.47
N ASP A 343 10.15 13.26 29.02
CA ASP A 343 8.97 13.03 29.84
C ASP A 343 8.15 11.85 29.31
N THR A 344 7.37 11.24 30.21
CA THR A 344 6.46 10.14 29.87
C THR A 344 5.07 10.46 30.41
N GLU A 345 4.05 10.36 29.57
CA GLU A 345 2.66 10.59 29.97
C GLU A 345 1.73 9.75 29.09
N ASN A 346 0.69 9.13 29.66
CA ASN A 346 -0.38 8.46 28.90
C ASN A 346 0.09 7.50 27.78
N GLN A 347 1.11 6.67 28.06
CA GLN A 347 1.73 5.75 27.08
C GLN A 347 2.50 6.43 25.94
N ILE A 348 2.91 7.68 26.14
CA ILE A 348 3.76 8.46 25.25
C ILE A 348 5.08 8.72 25.96
N ILE A 349 6.18 8.57 25.24
CA ILE A 349 7.51 9.05 25.66
C ILE A 349 7.96 10.15 24.71
N ARG A 350 8.31 11.31 25.26
CA ARG A 350 8.63 12.54 24.53
C ARG A 350 10.01 13.05 24.87
N GLN A 351 10.80 13.37 23.86
CA GLN A 351 12.00 14.19 23.97
C GLN A 351 11.67 15.62 23.57
N THR A 352 12.12 16.58 24.38
CA THR A 352 12.07 18.02 24.09
C THR A 352 13.48 18.58 24.03
N LEU A 353 13.87 19.07 22.87
CA LEU A 353 15.16 19.71 22.60
C LEU A 353 14.95 21.22 22.49
N ASN A 354 15.80 22.02 23.14
CA ASN A 354 15.75 23.48 23.08
C ASN A 354 16.97 24.04 22.35
N LEU A 355 16.76 24.99 21.44
CA LEU A 355 17.84 25.73 20.77
C LEU A 355 17.45 27.17 20.49
N ASN A 356 18.47 28.03 20.33
CA ASN A 356 18.28 29.38 19.83
C ASN A 356 18.46 29.37 18.31
N VAL A 357 17.59 30.11 17.63
CA VAL A 357 17.57 30.17 16.17
C VAL A 357 17.72 31.59 15.65
N GLU A 358 18.23 31.72 14.44
CA GLU A 358 18.41 32.97 13.71
C GLU A 358 17.61 32.96 12.39
N PRO A 359 17.13 34.12 11.91
CA PRO A 359 16.45 34.22 10.63
C PRO A 359 17.32 33.69 9.50
N GLU A 360 16.68 33.03 8.54
CA GLU A 360 17.27 32.45 7.33
C GLU A 360 18.31 31.33 7.56
N SER A 361 18.58 30.95 8.81
CA SER A 361 19.42 29.80 9.14
C SER A 361 18.59 28.51 9.17
N SER A 362 19.14 27.42 8.66
CA SER A 362 18.49 26.11 8.67
C SER A 362 19.07 25.25 9.79
N TYR A 363 18.19 24.57 10.52
CA TYR A 363 18.54 23.66 11.63
C TYR A 363 18.03 22.26 11.31
N GLU A 364 18.90 21.26 11.43
CA GLU A 364 18.65 19.89 11.03
C GLU A 364 18.59 18.93 12.23
N PHE A 365 17.64 17.99 12.15
CA PHE A 365 17.46 16.93 13.13
C PHE A 365 17.28 15.59 12.41
N GLU A 366 18.02 14.58 12.83
CA GLU A 366 17.87 13.21 12.35
C GLU A 366 17.17 12.37 13.41
N LYS A 367 16.00 11.83 13.08
CA LYS A 367 15.32 10.82 13.89
C LYS A 367 15.47 9.46 13.23
N ASN A 368 16.25 8.59 13.86
CA ASN A 368 16.42 7.20 13.42
C ASN A 368 15.58 6.30 14.31
N VAL A 369 14.87 5.34 13.71
CA VAL A 369 13.93 4.46 14.43
C VAL A 369 14.19 3.00 14.07
N SER A 370 14.28 2.15 15.08
CA SER A 370 14.37 0.69 14.94
C SER A 370 13.12 0.02 15.50
N ILE A 371 12.59 -0.98 14.80
CA ILE A 371 11.35 -1.70 15.13
C ILE A 371 11.65 -3.20 15.12
N PHE A 372 11.38 -3.87 16.23
CA PHE A 372 11.48 -5.33 16.35
C PHE A 372 10.18 -5.88 16.90
N THR A 373 9.79 -7.04 16.39
CA THR A 373 8.62 -7.79 16.85
C THR A 373 9.03 -9.24 17.07
N GLY A 374 8.40 -9.90 18.03
CA GLY A 374 8.67 -11.30 18.34
C GLY A 374 7.67 -11.85 19.35
N ASP A 375 8.02 -12.96 19.97
CA ASP A 375 7.19 -13.59 20.98
C ASP A 375 7.27 -12.85 22.32
N SER A 376 6.16 -12.79 23.06
CA SER A 376 6.15 -12.24 24.42
C SER A 376 7.14 -12.97 25.34
N GLY A 377 7.98 -12.20 26.02
CA GLY A 377 9.04 -12.71 26.90
C GLY A 377 10.39 -12.95 26.20
N ASP A 378 10.52 -12.64 24.90
CA ASP A 378 11.82 -12.64 24.23
C ASP A 378 12.68 -11.45 24.66
N ASN A 379 13.54 -11.69 25.65
CA ASN A 379 14.48 -10.69 26.17
C ASN A 379 15.55 -10.26 25.16
N SER A 380 15.69 -10.95 24.02
CA SER A 380 16.67 -10.59 22.98
C SER A 380 16.19 -9.45 22.07
N LEU A 381 14.88 -9.13 22.08
CA LEU A 381 14.31 -8.07 21.24
C LEU A 381 14.88 -6.69 21.58
N GLU A 382 15.04 -6.36 22.86
CA GLU A 382 15.59 -5.08 23.30
C GLU A 382 17.04 -4.91 22.86
N GLU A 383 17.87 -5.95 23.01
CA GLU A 383 19.27 -5.94 22.58
C GLU A 383 19.37 -5.80 21.05
N ALA A 384 18.55 -6.52 20.29
CA ALA A 384 18.52 -6.45 18.84
C ALA A 384 18.11 -5.05 18.34
N ALA A 385 17.04 -4.48 18.92
CA ALA A 385 16.57 -3.13 18.62
C ALA A 385 17.65 -2.08 18.94
N GLN A 386 18.29 -2.18 20.11
CA GLN A 386 19.35 -1.26 20.50
C GLN A 386 20.57 -1.33 19.58
N LYS A 387 20.97 -2.56 19.19
CA LYS A 387 22.07 -2.77 18.26
C LYS A 387 21.78 -2.18 16.88
N GLU A 388 20.57 -2.37 16.37
CA GLU A 388 20.15 -1.80 15.09
C GLU A 388 20.15 -0.26 15.14
N LEU A 389 19.59 0.32 16.20
CA LEU A 389 19.56 1.77 16.40
C LEU A 389 20.98 2.38 16.46
N ASN A 390 21.90 1.74 17.20
CA ASN A 390 23.28 2.22 17.32
C ASN A 390 24.03 2.20 15.99
N ALA A 391 23.62 1.34 15.05
CA ALA A 391 24.20 1.22 13.72
C ALA A 391 23.44 2.02 12.64
N SER A 392 22.51 2.89 13.04
CA SER A 392 21.64 3.64 12.13
C SER A 392 22.01 5.12 12.02
N SER A 393 21.81 5.67 10.83
CA SER A 393 21.93 7.08 10.48
C SER A 393 21.03 7.38 9.27
N PHE A 394 20.66 8.64 9.06
CA PHE A 394 19.85 8.99 7.89
C PHE A 394 20.59 8.63 6.58
N GLN A 395 21.88 8.94 6.53
CA GLN A 395 22.71 8.74 5.33
C GLN A 395 22.88 7.26 4.96
N ASP A 396 23.06 6.36 5.94
CA ASP A 396 23.15 4.93 5.63
C ASP A 396 21.82 4.38 5.10
N THR A 397 20.70 4.85 5.64
CA THR A 397 19.38 4.35 5.30
C THR A 397 18.96 4.84 3.92
N LEU A 398 19.30 6.08 3.59
CA LEU A 398 19.19 6.61 2.24
C LEU A 398 20.05 5.83 1.25
N ALA A 399 21.31 5.55 1.57
CA ALA A 399 22.22 4.83 0.69
C ALA A 399 21.74 3.39 0.39
N ASP A 400 21.27 2.68 1.43
CA ASP A 400 20.70 1.33 1.28
C ASP A 400 19.42 1.34 0.44
N SER A 401 18.52 2.30 0.67
CA SER A 401 17.31 2.46 -0.13
C SER A 401 17.63 2.75 -1.61
N GLN A 402 18.49 3.73 -1.88
CA GLN A 402 18.92 4.07 -3.24
C GLN A 402 19.56 2.88 -3.96
N LYS A 403 20.40 2.12 -3.26
CA LYS A 403 21.05 0.91 -3.81
C LYS A 403 20.01 -0.15 -4.16
N PHE A 404 19.04 -0.40 -3.27
CA PHE A 404 17.97 -1.36 -3.51
C PHE A 404 17.12 -0.97 -4.72
N TRP A 405 16.59 0.26 -4.74
CA TRP A 405 15.72 0.73 -5.81
C TRP A 405 16.44 0.84 -7.15
N LYS A 406 17.71 1.25 -7.17
CA LYS A 406 18.53 1.19 -8.39
C LYS A 406 18.58 -0.23 -8.95
N ASN A 407 18.76 -1.26 -8.12
CA ASN A 407 18.78 -2.65 -8.57
C ASN A 407 17.38 -3.11 -9.05
N VAL A 408 16.30 -2.69 -8.37
CA VAL A 408 14.91 -2.95 -8.80
C VAL A 408 14.69 -2.40 -10.21
N TRP A 409 14.95 -1.12 -10.43
CA TRP A 409 14.68 -0.46 -11.70
C TRP A 409 15.62 -0.90 -12.83
N GLN A 410 16.77 -1.49 -12.50
CA GLN A 410 17.62 -2.14 -13.49
C GLN A 410 17.10 -3.51 -13.95
N LYS A 411 16.34 -4.22 -13.11
CA LYS A 411 15.94 -5.62 -13.36
C LYS A 411 14.46 -5.80 -13.71
N SER A 412 13.62 -4.89 -13.25
CA SER A 412 12.16 -5.09 -13.22
C SER A 412 11.38 -3.84 -13.66
N ASP A 413 12.04 -2.80 -14.17
CA ASP A 413 11.34 -1.64 -14.74
C ASP A 413 10.65 -2.02 -16.06
N ILE A 414 9.41 -1.57 -16.21
CA ILE A 414 8.63 -1.71 -17.44
C ILE A 414 8.59 -0.34 -18.10
N GLN A 415 9.28 -0.21 -19.23
CA GLN A 415 9.41 1.07 -19.93
C GLN A 415 8.28 1.27 -20.94
N ILE A 416 7.54 2.35 -20.76
CA ILE A 416 6.43 2.77 -21.62
C ILE A 416 6.86 4.05 -22.35
N THR A 417 6.85 3.99 -23.68
CA THR A 417 7.18 5.14 -24.53
C THR A 417 5.94 5.96 -24.83
N ASN A 418 6.11 7.28 -24.98
CA ASN A 418 5.07 8.23 -25.40
C ASN A 418 3.89 8.41 -24.43
N ASP A 419 3.99 7.94 -23.18
CA ASP A 419 2.98 8.19 -22.15
C ASP A 419 3.64 8.34 -20.76
N ILE A 420 3.68 9.58 -20.25
CA ILE A 420 4.29 9.89 -18.94
C ILE A 420 3.45 9.31 -17.81
N THR A 421 2.13 9.40 -17.92
CA THR A 421 1.18 8.97 -16.89
C THR A 421 1.18 7.45 -16.76
N SER A 422 1.05 6.71 -17.85
CA SER A 422 1.16 5.25 -17.83
C SER A 422 2.52 4.81 -17.29
N GLN A 423 3.63 5.43 -17.73
CA GLN A 423 4.96 5.11 -17.21
C GLN A 423 5.06 5.32 -15.69
N LYS A 424 4.57 6.46 -15.18
CA LYS A 424 4.53 6.75 -13.73
C LYS A 424 3.68 5.73 -12.99
N LEU A 425 2.44 5.48 -13.45
CA LEU A 425 1.51 4.58 -12.76
C LEU A 425 2.01 3.13 -12.74
N THR A 426 2.65 2.65 -13.80
CA THR A 426 3.29 1.32 -13.79
C THR A 426 4.38 1.24 -12.72
N ARG A 427 5.21 2.28 -12.58
CA ARG A 427 6.25 2.32 -11.53
C ARG A 427 5.68 2.47 -10.13
N VAL A 428 4.58 3.21 -9.95
CA VAL A 428 3.84 3.29 -8.68
C VAL A 428 3.37 1.91 -8.25
N ASN A 429 2.80 1.11 -9.16
CA ASN A 429 2.38 -0.26 -8.84
C ASN A 429 3.56 -1.16 -8.45
N ILE A 430 4.65 -1.14 -9.22
CA ILE A 430 5.87 -1.92 -8.89
C ILE A 430 6.46 -1.50 -7.54
N TYR A 431 6.50 -0.20 -7.26
CA TYR A 431 6.96 0.34 -5.99
C TYR A 431 6.11 -0.20 -4.83
N HIS A 432 4.79 -0.11 -4.89
CA HIS A 432 3.92 -0.55 -3.79
C HIS A 432 3.88 -2.07 -3.59
N LEU A 433 4.08 -2.87 -4.65
CA LEU A 433 4.31 -4.32 -4.50
C LEU A 433 5.55 -4.57 -3.61
N LEU A 434 6.67 -3.90 -3.89
CA LEU A 434 7.89 -4.09 -3.11
C LEU A 434 7.84 -3.47 -1.72
N VAL A 435 7.17 -2.33 -1.53
CA VAL A 435 6.88 -1.79 -0.19
C VAL A 435 6.08 -2.78 0.65
N THR A 436 5.21 -3.58 0.03
CA THR A 436 4.39 -4.58 0.72
C THR A 436 5.15 -5.87 1.01
N GLY A 437 6.02 -6.33 0.11
CA GLY A 437 6.53 -7.71 0.16
C GLY A 437 8.04 -7.89 0.16
N ALA A 438 8.87 -6.85 -0.04
CA ALA A 438 10.31 -7.03 -0.30
C ALA A 438 11.03 -7.85 0.79
N ALA A 439 10.78 -7.58 2.07
CA ALA A 439 11.39 -8.31 3.17
C ALA A 439 10.99 -9.79 3.28
N LEU A 440 9.87 -10.20 2.67
CA LEU A 440 9.48 -11.61 2.61
C LEU A 440 10.58 -12.44 1.93
N ALA A 441 11.34 -11.86 0.98
CA ALA A 441 12.46 -12.55 0.33
C ALA A 441 13.53 -13.08 1.32
N SER A 442 13.58 -12.55 2.54
CA SER A 442 14.49 -13.03 3.61
C SER A 442 14.17 -14.45 4.09
N GLY A 443 12.92 -14.90 3.95
CA GLY A 443 12.43 -16.16 4.52
C GLY A 443 12.36 -16.19 6.04
N LYS A 444 12.44 -15.03 6.70
CA LYS A 444 12.38 -14.89 8.16
C LYS A 444 11.02 -14.41 8.68
N LEU A 445 10.12 -14.05 7.77
CA LEU A 445 8.77 -13.59 8.09
C LEU A 445 7.74 -14.68 7.82
N ASP A 446 6.87 -14.93 8.79
CA ASP A 446 5.67 -15.75 8.59
C ASP A 446 4.48 -14.84 8.20
N ALA A 447 4.53 -14.31 6.97
CA ALA A 447 3.52 -13.40 6.45
C ALA A 447 3.32 -13.57 4.93
N SER A 448 2.23 -13.01 4.42
CA SER A 448 1.95 -12.85 2.98
C SER A 448 1.43 -11.43 2.72
N VAL A 449 1.07 -11.14 1.47
CA VAL A 449 0.58 -9.83 1.05
C VAL A 449 -0.94 -9.70 1.31
N GLY A 450 -1.33 -8.70 2.09
CA GLY A 450 -2.74 -8.39 2.37
C GLY A 450 -3.38 -7.55 1.27
N ALA A 451 -4.73 -7.53 1.20
CA ALA A 451 -5.48 -6.86 0.13
C ALA A 451 -5.25 -5.33 0.01
N ARG A 452 -4.68 -4.70 1.04
CA ARG A 452 -4.25 -3.29 1.05
C ARG A 452 -2.78 -3.13 1.44
N GLY A 453 -2.00 -4.20 1.31
CA GLY A 453 -0.61 -4.29 1.76
C GLY A 453 -0.44 -3.81 3.20
N LEU A 454 0.64 -3.05 3.45
CA LEU A 454 0.92 -2.40 4.74
C LEU A 454 0.55 -0.90 4.72
N HIS A 455 -0.50 -0.52 3.97
CA HIS A 455 -0.83 0.87 3.68
C HIS A 455 -2.01 1.42 4.49
N GLY A 456 -2.73 0.58 5.24
CA GLY A 456 -3.90 0.97 6.02
C GLY A 456 -4.71 -0.23 6.54
N GLU A 457 -5.80 0.05 7.25
CA GLU A 457 -6.57 -0.99 7.97
C GLU A 457 -7.78 -1.52 7.19
N ALA A 458 -8.05 -1.02 5.99
CA ALA A 458 -9.15 -1.54 5.17
C ALA A 458 -8.93 -3.03 4.86
N TYR A 459 -10.00 -3.82 4.97
CA TYR A 459 -9.96 -5.30 4.95
C TYR A 459 -9.14 -5.90 6.09
N ARG A 460 -8.89 -5.13 7.17
CA ARG A 460 -8.21 -5.56 8.39
C ARG A 460 -6.78 -6.10 8.16
N GLY A 461 -6.20 -5.80 7.00
CA GLY A 461 -4.91 -6.34 6.55
C GLY A 461 -4.96 -7.80 6.06
N HIS A 462 -6.13 -8.45 6.07
CA HIS A 462 -6.26 -9.87 5.74
C HIS A 462 -5.78 -10.24 4.32
N ILE A 463 -5.44 -11.51 4.17
CA ILE A 463 -4.87 -12.14 2.98
C ILE A 463 -5.94 -12.96 2.29
N PHE A 464 -6.33 -12.50 1.10
CA PHE A 464 -7.41 -13.06 0.27
C PHE A 464 -6.83 -13.90 -0.88
N TRP A 465 -7.67 -14.27 -1.85
CA TRP A 465 -7.24 -14.78 -3.15
C TRP A 465 -6.44 -13.75 -3.97
N ASP A 466 -6.44 -12.47 -3.57
CA ASP A 466 -5.75 -11.34 -4.22
C ASP A 466 -4.26 -11.61 -4.49
N VAL A 467 -3.62 -12.45 -3.67
CA VAL A 467 -2.24 -12.92 -3.89
C VAL A 467 -2.03 -13.46 -5.31
N THR A 468 -3.05 -14.05 -5.94
CA THR A 468 -3.00 -14.56 -7.31
C THR A 468 -2.75 -13.48 -8.37
N PHE A 469 -3.09 -12.21 -8.09
CA PHE A 469 -2.80 -11.09 -8.99
C PHE A 469 -1.35 -10.60 -8.83
N ASP A 470 -0.80 -10.67 -7.63
CA ASP A 470 0.58 -10.22 -7.33
C ASP A 470 1.62 -11.30 -7.67
N LEU A 471 1.26 -12.57 -7.45
CA LEU A 471 2.17 -13.72 -7.52
C LEU A 471 2.90 -13.83 -8.87
N PRO A 472 2.29 -13.62 -10.06
CA PRO A 472 3.03 -13.70 -11.32
C PRO A 472 4.19 -12.72 -11.38
N PHE A 473 4.00 -11.48 -10.92
CA PHE A 473 5.08 -10.49 -10.88
C PHE A 473 6.21 -10.94 -9.95
N TYR A 474 5.87 -11.39 -8.74
CA TYR A 474 6.88 -11.91 -7.82
C TYR A 474 7.56 -13.18 -8.35
N ALA A 475 6.84 -14.13 -8.93
CA ALA A 475 7.44 -15.36 -9.44
C ALA A 475 8.44 -15.08 -10.57
N ILE A 476 8.17 -14.10 -11.44
CA ILE A 476 9.05 -13.70 -12.54
C ILE A 476 10.28 -12.94 -12.02
N HIS A 477 10.08 -11.95 -11.14
CA HIS A 477 11.15 -11.00 -10.79
C HIS A 477 11.80 -11.25 -9.41
N TYR A 478 11.03 -11.80 -8.47
CA TYR A 478 11.39 -11.95 -7.05
C TYR A 478 10.89 -13.29 -6.48
N PRO A 479 11.29 -14.45 -7.04
CA PRO A 479 10.68 -15.75 -6.72
C PRO A 479 10.77 -16.12 -5.24
N ALA A 480 11.75 -15.60 -4.50
CA ALA A 480 11.83 -15.76 -3.05
C ALA A 480 10.60 -15.17 -2.31
N ILE A 481 10.04 -14.04 -2.78
CA ILE A 481 8.82 -13.44 -2.23
C ILE A 481 7.62 -14.35 -2.52
N ALA A 482 7.42 -14.75 -3.78
CA ALA A 482 6.34 -15.65 -4.18
C ALA A 482 6.35 -16.96 -3.38
N LYS A 483 7.54 -17.52 -3.17
CA LYS A 483 7.74 -18.72 -2.35
C LYS A 483 7.27 -18.51 -0.91
N GLN A 484 7.59 -17.38 -0.28
CA GLN A 484 7.14 -17.10 1.08
C GLN A 484 5.63 -16.90 1.17
N CYS A 485 5.00 -16.23 0.20
CA CYS A 485 3.53 -16.12 0.15
C CYS A 485 2.87 -17.51 0.11
N LEU A 486 3.46 -18.47 -0.61
CA LEU A 486 2.98 -19.85 -0.63
C LEU A 486 3.32 -20.63 0.65
N LEU A 487 4.47 -20.38 1.27
CA LEU A 487 4.84 -21.00 2.54
C LEU A 487 3.94 -20.51 3.69
N TYR A 488 3.50 -19.26 3.68
CA TYR A 488 2.46 -18.76 4.58
C TYR A 488 1.21 -19.64 4.50
N ARG A 489 0.73 -19.96 3.28
CA ARG A 489 -0.42 -20.86 3.07
C ARG A 489 -0.10 -22.29 3.52
N TYR A 490 1.08 -22.81 3.21
CA TYR A 490 1.50 -24.15 3.64
C TYR A 490 1.52 -24.27 5.17
N ASN A 491 2.07 -23.28 5.89
CA ASN A 491 2.14 -23.26 7.35
C ASN A 491 0.74 -23.30 8.00
N ARG A 492 -0.29 -22.87 7.25
CA ARG A 492 -1.70 -22.81 7.69
C ARG A 492 -2.58 -23.90 7.07
N ILE A 493 -1.99 -24.89 6.37
CA ILE A 493 -2.75 -26.00 5.79
C ILE A 493 -3.51 -26.82 6.85
N GLY A 494 -2.99 -26.85 8.09
CA GLY A 494 -3.66 -27.47 9.23
C GLY A 494 -4.99 -26.80 9.58
N GLU A 495 -5.00 -25.46 9.64
CA GLU A 495 -6.24 -24.70 9.89
C GLU A 495 -7.21 -24.81 8.72
N ALA A 496 -6.72 -24.78 7.47
CA ALA A 496 -7.56 -25.02 6.29
C ALA A 496 -8.23 -26.41 6.32
N ARG A 497 -7.55 -27.44 6.85
CA ARG A 497 -8.12 -28.78 7.04
C ARG A 497 -9.16 -28.81 8.16
N LYS A 498 -8.92 -28.08 9.26
CA LYS A 498 -9.92 -27.93 10.34
C LYS A 498 -11.15 -27.19 9.86
N TYR A 499 -10.97 -26.15 9.04
CA TYR A 499 -12.08 -25.40 8.47
C TYR A 499 -12.91 -26.24 7.48
N ALA A 500 -12.27 -27.02 6.61
CA ALA A 500 -12.99 -28.00 5.79
C ALA A 500 -13.83 -28.96 6.66
N LYS A 501 -13.24 -29.48 7.75
CA LYS A 501 -13.93 -30.40 8.66
C LYS A 501 -15.12 -29.76 9.38
N SER A 502 -15.06 -28.48 9.76
CA SER A 502 -16.19 -27.80 10.40
C SER A 502 -17.39 -27.61 9.47
N GLU A 503 -17.17 -27.71 8.15
CA GLU A 503 -18.20 -27.67 7.11
C GLU A 503 -18.60 -29.08 6.61
N ASP A 504 -18.28 -30.13 7.38
CA ASP A 504 -18.47 -31.55 7.01
C ASP A 504 -17.80 -31.93 5.67
N LYS A 505 -16.70 -31.25 5.33
CA LYS A 505 -15.87 -31.52 4.16
C LYS A 505 -14.54 -32.14 4.55
N GLN A 506 -13.81 -32.59 3.53
CA GLN A 506 -12.47 -33.17 3.68
C GLN A 506 -11.41 -32.28 3.02
N GLY A 507 -10.14 -32.66 3.11
CA GLY A 507 -9.07 -31.92 2.44
C GLY A 507 -8.76 -30.59 3.11
N ALA A 508 -8.23 -29.64 2.35
CA ALA A 508 -7.90 -28.29 2.80
C ALA A 508 -8.80 -27.26 2.12
N MET A 509 -9.59 -26.54 2.92
CA MET A 509 -10.40 -25.40 2.50
C MET A 509 -9.77 -24.14 3.10
N PHE A 510 -9.01 -23.41 2.27
CA PHE A 510 -8.45 -22.13 2.69
C PHE A 510 -9.55 -21.08 2.85
N PRO A 511 -9.48 -20.24 3.90
CA PRO A 511 -10.52 -19.26 4.19
C PRO A 511 -10.54 -18.11 3.17
N TRP A 512 -11.69 -17.44 3.05
CA TRP A 512 -11.84 -16.21 2.28
C TRP A 512 -10.95 -15.09 2.83
N GLN A 513 -11.00 -14.91 4.16
CA GLN A 513 -10.13 -13.98 4.88
C GLN A 513 -9.20 -14.73 5.81
N SER A 514 -7.90 -14.50 5.65
CA SER A 514 -6.85 -15.15 6.44
C SER A 514 -5.95 -14.11 7.10
N GLY A 515 -5.67 -14.27 8.39
CA GLY A 515 -4.65 -13.51 9.11
C GLY A 515 -3.65 -14.42 9.82
N MET A 516 -3.24 -14.11 11.04
CA MET A 516 -2.08 -14.79 11.65
C MET A 516 -2.34 -16.29 11.90
N TYR A 517 -3.55 -16.65 12.37
CA TYR A 517 -3.86 -18.04 12.73
C TYR A 517 -4.23 -18.89 11.50
N GLY A 518 -4.80 -18.29 10.46
CA GLY A 518 -5.17 -19.00 9.24
C GLY A 518 -6.56 -19.66 9.26
N ASP A 519 -7.35 -19.42 10.29
CA ASP A 519 -8.79 -19.68 10.36
C ASP A 519 -9.59 -18.64 9.55
N GLU A 520 -10.90 -18.88 9.38
CA GLU A 520 -11.79 -17.98 8.64
C GLU A 520 -12.13 -16.73 9.45
N GLN A 521 -11.71 -15.57 8.94
CA GLN A 521 -11.93 -14.26 9.56
C GLN A 521 -13.10 -13.48 8.97
N SER A 522 -13.76 -13.99 7.93
CA SER A 522 -15.00 -13.39 7.43
C SER A 522 -16.09 -13.48 8.47
N GLN A 523 -16.86 -12.40 8.63
CA GLN A 523 -17.98 -12.42 9.56
C GLN A 523 -19.06 -13.38 9.06
N PHE A 524 -19.79 -14.01 9.99
CA PHE A 524 -20.93 -14.87 9.65
C PHE A 524 -22.21 -14.06 9.44
N VAL A 525 -22.26 -12.87 10.04
CA VAL A 525 -23.35 -11.92 9.93
C VAL A 525 -22.76 -10.51 9.87
N HIS A 526 -23.48 -9.60 9.24
CA HIS A 526 -23.17 -8.18 9.29
C HIS A 526 -24.37 -7.42 9.86
N LEU A 527 -24.11 -6.40 10.67
CA LEU A 527 -25.17 -5.51 11.13
C LEU A 527 -25.52 -4.56 9.98
N ASN A 528 -26.75 -4.62 9.50
CA ASN A 528 -27.25 -3.70 8.50
C ASN A 528 -27.51 -2.33 9.16
N PRO A 529 -26.80 -1.27 8.75
CA PRO A 529 -26.87 0.03 9.43
C PRO A 529 -28.21 0.75 9.19
N VAL A 530 -28.99 0.35 8.18
CA VAL A 530 -30.29 0.95 7.87
C VAL A 530 -31.41 0.26 8.64
N SER A 531 -31.38 -1.07 8.71
CA SER A 531 -32.44 -1.85 9.38
C SER A 531 -32.14 -2.12 10.86
N GLY A 532 -30.88 -2.03 11.28
CA GLY A 532 -30.42 -2.41 12.62
C GLY A 532 -30.42 -3.92 12.88
N ASN A 533 -30.67 -4.74 11.84
CA ASN A 533 -30.75 -6.19 11.95
C ASN A 533 -29.44 -6.87 11.53
N TRP A 534 -29.21 -8.07 12.06
CA TRP A 534 -28.11 -8.93 11.64
C TRP A 534 -28.52 -9.72 10.39
N ASP A 535 -27.89 -9.41 9.26
CA ASP A 535 -28.07 -10.12 8.01
C ASP A 535 -26.93 -11.14 7.84
N PRO A 536 -27.17 -12.32 7.23
CA PRO A 536 -26.11 -13.26 6.91
C PRO A 536 -25.02 -12.62 6.04
N ASP A 537 -23.77 -13.01 6.27
CA ASP A 537 -22.65 -12.71 5.37
C ASP A 537 -22.20 -14.03 4.72
N ASN A 538 -22.34 -14.10 3.39
CA ASN A 538 -22.04 -15.28 2.59
C ASN A 538 -20.66 -15.22 1.94
N SER A 539 -19.83 -14.22 2.23
CA SER A 539 -18.49 -14.08 1.64
C SER A 539 -17.63 -15.34 1.83
N ARG A 540 -17.79 -16.04 2.96
CA ARG A 540 -17.15 -17.34 3.24
C ARG A 540 -17.50 -18.47 2.27
N LEU A 541 -18.59 -18.34 1.49
CA LEU A 541 -18.94 -19.31 0.45
C LEU A 541 -18.06 -19.16 -0.80
N GLN A 542 -17.18 -18.16 -0.87
CA GLN A 542 -16.14 -18.04 -1.88
C GLN A 542 -15.02 -19.07 -1.71
N ARG A 543 -15.39 -20.35 -1.74
CA ARG A 543 -14.50 -21.51 -1.57
C ARG A 543 -13.44 -21.61 -2.68
N HIS A 544 -13.60 -20.82 -3.75
CA HIS A 544 -12.65 -20.70 -4.86
C HIS A 544 -11.27 -20.19 -4.45
N VAL A 545 -11.08 -19.60 -3.26
CA VAL A 545 -9.74 -19.29 -2.72
C VAL A 545 -8.83 -20.51 -2.72
N SER A 546 -9.36 -21.70 -2.39
CA SER A 546 -8.57 -22.93 -2.41
C SER A 546 -8.08 -23.28 -3.82
N ILE A 547 -8.89 -22.99 -4.85
CA ILE A 547 -8.48 -23.12 -6.26
C ILE A 547 -7.37 -22.10 -6.58
N SER A 548 -7.52 -20.86 -6.12
CA SER A 548 -6.52 -19.80 -6.30
C SER A 548 -5.16 -20.20 -5.74
N VAL A 549 -5.12 -20.74 -4.51
CA VAL A 549 -3.89 -21.24 -3.89
C VAL A 549 -3.27 -22.39 -4.71
N ALA A 550 -4.08 -23.31 -5.24
CA ALA A 550 -3.58 -24.37 -6.11
C ALA A 550 -3.04 -23.81 -7.44
N TYR A 551 -3.70 -22.83 -8.03
CA TYR A 551 -3.24 -22.13 -9.21
C TYR A 551 -1.90 -21.45 -8.96
N ASP A 552 -1.75 -20.76 -7.84
CA ASP A 552 -0.52 -20.07 -7.45
C ASP A 552 0.65 -21.05 -7.27
N VAL A 553 0.43 -22.20 -6.62
CA VAL A 553 1.43 -23.26 -6.50
C VAL A 553 1.89 -23.75 -7.88
N LEU A 554 0.94 -24.04 -8.77
CA LEU A 554 1.25 -24.52 -10.13
C LEU A 554 1.98 -23.45 -10.94
N LYS A 555 1.55 -22.18 -10.86
CA LYS A 555 2.17 -21.07 -11.58
C LYS A 555 3.55 -20.73 -11.06
N TYR A 556 3.75 -20.70 -9.75
CA TYR A 556 5.06 -20.49 -9.16
C TYR A 556 6.07 -21.53 -9.67
N VAL A 557 5.73 -22.82 -9.61
CA VAL A 557 6.64 -23.88 -10.07
C VAL A 557 6.81 -23.85 -11.59
N GLN A 558 5.75 -23.56 -12.35
CA GLN A 558 5.86 -23.38 -13.80
C GLN A 558 6.84 -22.27 -14.19
N ILE A 559 6.81 -21.13 -13.48
CA ILE A 559 7.65 -19.97 -13.78
C ILE A 559 9.09 -20.17 -13.28
N THR A 560 9.27 -20.76 -12.09
CA THR A 560 10.57 -20.80 -11.41
C THR A 560 11.34 -22.11 -11.59
N GLY A 561 10.66 -23.20 -11.94
CA GLY A 561 11.24 -24.55 -11.95
C GLY A 561 11.62 -25.08 -10.56
N ASP A 562 11.04 -24.55 -9.47
CA ASP A 562 11.35 -24.98 -8.10
C ASP A 562 10.73 -26.35 -7.75
N ASP A 563 11.31 -27.42 -8.31
CA ASP A 563 10.92 -28.81 -8.05
C ASP A 563 11.06 -29.18 -6.56
N SER A 564 11.99 -28.55 -5.84
CA SER A 564 12.15 -28.78 -4.41
C SER A 564 10.95 -28.25 -3.63
N PHE A 565 10.38 -27.11 -4.02
CA PHE A 565 9.16 -26.60 -3.41
C PHE A 565 7.99 -27.53 -3.71
N MET A 566 7.83 -27.96 -4.97
CA MET A 566 6.77 -28.90 -5.35
C MET A 566 6.85 -30.20 -4.53
N ALA A 567 8.04 -30.77 -4.39
CA ALA A 567 8.23 -32.04 -3.69
C ALA A 567 8.05 -31.94 -2.16
N LYS A 568 8.43 -30.82 -1.55
CA LYS A 568 8.36 -30.65 -0.08
C LYS A 568 6.99 -30.15 0.39
N TYR A 569 6.34 -29.29 -0.40
CA TYR A 569 5.18 -28.49 -0.01
C TYR A 569 4.05 -28.56 -1.05
N GLY A 570 4.36 -28.22 -2.31
CA GLY A 570 3.35 -27.98 -3.34
C GLY A 570 2.43 -29.17 -3.58
N LEU A 571 2.98 -30.38 -3.70
CA LEU A 571 2.17 -31.56 -3.99
C LEU A 571 1.20 -31.92 -2.85
N GLU A 572 1.61 -31.73 -1.59
CA GLU A 572 0.72 -31.92 -0.44
C GLU A 572 -0.44 -30.92 -0.46
N MET A 573 -0.15 -29.64 -0.77
CA MET A 573 -1.17 -28.61 -0.88
C MET A 573 -2.17 -28.96 -1.98
N LEU A 574 -1.68 -29.30 -3.18
CA LEU A 574 -2.51 -29.65 -4.33
C LEU A 574 -3.42 -30.85 -4.05
N LEU A 575 -2.88 -31.93 -3.48
CA LEU A 575 -3.66 -33.12 -3.13
C LEU A 575 -4.70 -32.83 -2.03
N SER A 576 -4.34 -32.03 -1.03
CA SER A 576 -5.27 -31.63 0.04
C SER A 576 -6.42 -30.78 -0.50
N ILE A 577 -6.14 -29.85 -1.41
CA ILE A 577 -7.16 -29.03 -2.08
C ILE A 577 -8.03 -29.89 -3.01
N CYS A 578 -7.43 -30.83 -3.75
CA CYS A 578 -8.21 -31.74 -4.60
C CYS A 578 -9.16 -32.59 -3.78
N LYS A 579 -8.70 -33.12 -2.63
CA LYS A 579 -9.54 -33.86 -1.68
C LYS A 579 -10.73 -33.03 -1.18
N PHE A 580 -10.53 -31.73 -0.99
CA PHE A 580 -11.62 -30.82 -0.63
C PHE A 580 -12.67 -30.73 -1.73
N TRP A 581 -12.26 -30.46 -2.97
CA TRP A 581 -13.20 -30.37 -4.09
C TRP A 581 -13.90 -31.69 -4.42
N VAL A 582 -13.22 -32.83 -4.25
CA VAL A 582 -13.88 -34.15 -4.35
C VAL A 582 -14.98 -34.30 -3.29
N SER A 583 -14.77 -33.79 -2.07
CA SER A 583 -15.79 -33.83 -1.01
C SER A 583 -16.93 -32.81 -1.19
N MET A 584 -16.75 -31.83 -2.07
CA MET A 584 -17.78 -30.86 -2.43
C MET A 584 -18.74 -31.38 -3.51
N ALA A 585 -18.26 -32.25 -4.40
CA ALA A 585 -19.04 -32.75 -5.53
C ALA A 585 -20.12 -33.76 -5.08
N SER A 586 -21.36 -33.53 -5.48
CA SER A 586 -22.49 -34.46 -5.33
C SER A 586 -22.81 -35.09 -6.69
N TYR A 587 -23.16 -36.37 -6.74
CA TYR A 587 -23.48 -37.04 -8.02
C TYR A 587 -24.99 -37.16 -8.23
N ASP A 588 -25.50 -36.49 -9.27
CA ASP A 588 -26.85 -36.66 -9.78
C ASP A 588 -26.91 -37.87 -10.72
N LYS A 589 -27.41 -38.99 -10.19
CA LYS A 589 -27.57 -40.25 -10.94
C LYS A 589 -28.53 -40.14 -12.13
N LYS A 590 -29.49 -39.20 -12.10
CA LYS A 590 -30.48 -39.05 -13.19
C LYS A 590 -29.87 -38.29 -14.36
N ALA A 591 -29.11 -37.25 -14.07
CA ALA A 591 -28.42 -36.46 -15.07
C ALA A 591 -27.09 -37.08 -15.54
N ASP A 592 -26.55 -38.06 -14.80
CA ASP A 592 -25.17 -38.57 -14.96
C ASP A 592 -24.16 -37.41 -14.91
N ARG A 593 -24.34 -36.53 -13.93
CA ARG A 593 -23.52 -35.33 -13.72
C ARG A 593 -23.17 -35.16 -12.25
N TYR A 594 -22.06 -34.47 -12.00
CA TYR A 594 -21.73 -33.96 -10.68
C TYR A 594 -22.15 -32.50 -10.55
N ASP A 595 -22.59 -32.12 -9.36
CA ASP A 595 -22.95 -30.76 -8.99
C ASP A 595 -22.07 -30.28 -7.84
N ILE A 596 -21.80 -28.98 -7.79
CA ILE A 596 -21.15 -28.31 -6.65
C ILE A 596 -22.13 -27.28 -6.11
N HIS A 597 -22.53 -27.45 -4.86
CA HIS A 597 -23.48 -26.60 -4.15
C HIS A 597 -22.78 -25.68 -3.16
N ASN A 598 -23.51 -24.67 -2.67
CA ASN A 598 -23.13 -23.79 -1.57
C ASN A 598 -21.80 -23.06 -1.81
N VAL A 599 -21.65 -22.49 -3.01
CA VAL A 599 -20.49 -21.71 -3.42
C VAL A 599 -20.89 -20.30 -3.83
N MET A 600 -19.97 -19.36 -3.73
CA MET A 600 -20.07 -18.01 -4.29
C MET A 600 -18.89 -17.85 -5.27
N GLY A 601 -19.17 -17.26 -6.44
CA GLY A 601 -18.15 -17.03 -7.45
C GLY A 601 -17.34 -15.76 -7.20
N PRO A 602 -16.39 -15.42 -8.10
CA PRO A 602 -15.68 -14.13 -8.05
C PRO A 602 -16.58 -12.90 -8.24
N ASP A 603 -17.76 -13.07 -8.85
CA ASP A 603 -18.79 -12.02 -8.87
C ASP A 603 -19.54 -12.02 -7.53
N GLU A 604 -19.14 -11.11 -6.65
CA GLU A 604 -19.63 -11.06 -5.28
C GLU A 604 -21.06 -10.52 -5.15
N PHE A 605 -21.68 -10.02 -6.22
CA PHE A 605 -23.07 -9.56 -6.17
C PHE A 605 -24.09 -10.70 -6.22
N HIS A 606 -23.67 -11.90 -6.63
CA HIS A 606 -24.53 -13.07 -6.74
C HIS A 606 -24.17 -14.11 -5.67
N GLU A 607 -24.80 -13.97 -4.51
CA GLU A 607 -24.59 -14.87 -3.36
C GLU A 607 -25.52 -16.10 -3.39
N GLU A 608 -26.66 -16.00 -4.08
CA GLU A 608 -27.67 -17.06 -4.22
C GLU A 608 -28.51 -16.87 -5.50
N TYR A 609 -29.30 -17.88 -5.87
CA TYR A 609 -30.23 -17.75 -6.99
C TYR A 609 -31.49 -16.96 -6.59
N PRO A 610 -32.14 -16.24 -7.54
CA PRO A 610 -33.38 -15.53 -7.26
C PRO A 610 -34.46 -16.47 -6.69
N ASN A 611 -35.00 -16.12 -5.52
CA ASN A 611 -36.04 -16.88 -4.80
C ASN A 611 -35.58 -18.29 -4.35
N ALA A 612 -34.27 -18.50 -4.15
CA ALA A 612 -33.77 -19.73 -3.55
C ALA A 612 -34.13 -19.80 -2.06
N ASP A 613 -34.44 -21.00 -1.57
CA ASP A 613 -34.65 -21.27 -0.15
C ASP A 613 -33.33 -21.50 0.60
N GLU A 614 -32.22 -21.68 -0.13
CA GLU A 614 -30.88 -21.96 0.39
C GLU A 614 -29.86 -20.92 -0.11
N GLN A 615 -28.93 -20.56 0.77
CA GLN A 615 -27.82 -19.65 0.47
C GLN A 615 -26.74 -20.33 -0.37
N GLY A 616 -26.07 -19.56 -1.21
CA GLY A 616 -25.03 -20.06 -2.10
C GLY A 616 -25.56 -20.45 -3.48
N LEU A 617 -24.70 -20.31 -4.47
CA LEU A 617 -24.93 -20.80 -5.82
C LEU A 617 -24.66 -22.30 -5.90
N THR A 618 -25.36 -22.93 -6.84
CA THR A 618 -25.05 -24.27 -7.33
C THR A 618 -24.45 -24.13 -8.73
N ASN A 619 -23.38 -24.87 -9.03
CA ASN A 619 -22.74 -24.91 -10.36
C ASN A 619 -22.28 -23.55 -10.92
N ASN A 620 -21.71 -22.70 -10.07
CA ASN A 620 -21.03 -21.50 -10.55
C ASN A 620 -19.99 -21.87 -11.63
N ALA A 621 -20.09 -21.27 -12.81
CA ALA A 621 -19.31 -21.65 -13.97
C ALA A 621 -17.78 -21.54 -13.74
N TYR A 622 -17.33 -20.46 -13.10
CA TYR A 622 -15.91 -20.28 -12.77
C TYR A 622 -15.41 -21.42 -11.86
N THR A 623 -16.13 -21.68 -10.76
CA THR A 623 -15.80 -22.75 -9.82
C THR A 623 -15.73 -24.11 -10.52
N ASN A 624 -16.76 -24.48 -11.28
CA ASN A 624 -16.81 -25.81 -11.90
C ASN A 624 -15.73 -25.98 -12.96
N ILE A 625 -15.51 -24.98 -13.84
CA ILE A 625 -14.43 -25.03 -14.84
C ILE A 625 -13.07 -25.16 -14.15
N MET A 626 -12.84 -24.39 -13.09
CA MET A 626 -11.55 -24.39 -12.43
C MET A 626 -11.30 -25.65 -11.58
N VAL A 627 -12.33 -26.30 -11.04
CA VAL A 627 -12.20 -27.63 -10.40
C VAL A 627 -11.81 -28.68 -11.43
N SER A 628 -12.48 -28.71 -12.58
CA SER A 628 -12.14 -29.64 -13.67
C SER A 628 -10.69 -29.40 -14.17
N TRP A 629 -10.32 -28.14 -14.37
CA TRP A 629 -8.95 -27.75 -14.71
C TRP A 629 -7.93 -28.20 -13.66
N LEU A 630 -8.20 -27.97 -12.38
CA LEU A 630 -7.30 -28.35 -11.29
C LEU A 630 -7.08 -29.86 -11.28
N PHE A 631 -8.16 -30.64 -11.41
CA PHE A 631 -8.09 -32.09 -11.42
C PHE A 631 -7.27 -32.62 -12.59
N ASP A 632 -7.45 -32.08 -13.80
CA ASP A 632 -6.61 -32.40 -14.97
C ASP A 632 -5.13 -32.10 -14.73
N LYS A 633 -4.81 -30.91 -14.20
CA LYS A 633 -3.42 -30.51 -13.93
C LYS A 633 -2.75 -31.36 -12.87
N VAL A 634 -3.45 -31.65 -11.77
CA VAL A 634 -2.88 -32.48 -10.70
C VAL A 634 -2.75 -33.93 -11.15
N ALA A 635 -3.71 -34.49 -11.91
CA ALA A 635 -3.59 -35.84 -12.45
C ALA A 635 -2.38 -35.97 -13.40
N THR A 636 -2.17 -34.99 -14.27
CA THR A 636 -1.01 -34.93 -15.17
C THR A 636 0.31 -34.77 -14.40
N LEU A 637 0.32 -33.95 -13.35
CA LEU A 637 1.51 -33.77 -12.50
C LEU A 637 1.86 -35.08 -11.79
N VAL A 638 0.88 -35.73 -11.17
CA VAL A 638 1.04 -36.95 -10.38
C VAL A 638 1.53 -38.12 -11.24
N SER A 639 1.03 -38.27 -12.48
CA SER A 639 1.46 -39.34 -13.39
C SER A 639 2.93 -39.23 -13.82
N ASN A 640 3.49 -38.02 -13.78
CA ASN A 640 4.88 -37.75 -14.13
C ASN A 640 5.80 -37.62 -12.90
N GLN A 641 5.27 -37.76 -11.68
CA GLN A 641 6.02 -37.52 -10.46
C GLN A 641 6.78 -38.76 -9.97
N LYS A 642 7.96 -38.55 -9.39
CA LYS A 642 8.75 -39.62 -8.75
C LYS A 642 7.93 -40.31 -7.66
N THR A 643 7.87 -41.64 -7.68
CA THR A 643 7.08 -42.48 -6.74
C THR A 643 7.32 -42.12 -5.27
N ALA A 644 8.57 -41.86 -4.87
CA ALA A 644 8.90 -41.50 -3.49
C ALA A 644 8.29 -40.16 -3.06
N VAL A 645 8.26 -39.17 -3.96
CA VAL A 645 7.66 -37.85 -3.70
C VAL A 645 6.14 -37.97 -3.62
N LEU A 646 5.54 -38.70 -4.55
CA LEU A 646 4.09 -38.94 -4.55
C LEU A 646 3.64 -39.67 -3.29
N LYS A 647 4.37 -40.73 -2.88
CA LYS A 647 4.07 -41.48 -1.65
C LYS A 647 4.10 -40.56 -0.42
N ALA A 648 5.17 -39.77 -0.26
CA ALA A 648 5.29 -38.85 0.86
C ALA A 648 4.17 -37.80 0.88
N ALA A 649 3.81 -37.23 -0.28
CA ALA A 649 2.74 -36.24 -0.37
C ALA A 649 1.36 -36.85 -0.06
N ASN A 650 1.09 -38.07 -0.55
CA ASN A 650 -0.13 -38.82 -0.26
C ASN A 650 -0.26 -39.14 1.24
N GLU A 651 0.83 -39.56 1.88
CA GLU A 651 0.86 -39.81 3.33
C GLU A 651 0.49 -38.56 4.13
N LYS A 652 1.08 -37.40 3.78
CA LYS A 652 0.78 -36.13 4.46
C LYS A 652 -0.63 -35.59 4.17
N ALA A 653 -1.11 -35.72 2.93
CA ALA A 653 -2.45 -35.29 2.55
C ALA A 653 -3.57 -36.27 2.99
N GLY A 654 -3.20 -37.48 3.42
CA GLY A 654 -4.12 -38.56 3.73
C GLY A 654 -4.93 -38.98 2.50
N THR A 655 -4.26 -39.14 1.36
CA THR A 655 -4.85 -39.47 0.05
C THR A 655 -4.23 -40.74 -0.53
N ASP A 656 -4.92 -41.36 -1.48
CA ASP A 656 -4.50 -42.56 -2.19
C ASP A 656 -4.95 -42.51 -3.67
N GLU A 657 -4.78 -43.61 -4.41
CA GLU A 657 -5.17 -43.71 -5.81
C GLU A 657 -6.68 -43.55 -6.05
N LYS A 658 -7.53 -43.74 -5.02
CA LYS A 658 -8.98 -43.53 -5.16
C LYS A 658 -9.29 -42.07 -5.42
N LEU A 659 -8.51 -41.15 -4.83
CA LEU A 659 -8.67 -39.73 -5.09
C LEU A 659 -8.51 -39.42 -6.58
N LEU A 660 -7.48 -39.96 -7.24
CA LEU A 660 -7.23 -39.74 -8.67
C LEU A 660 -8.38 -40.28 -9.53
N THR A 661 -8.92 -41.44 -9.17
CA THR A 661 -10.09 -42.02 -9.85
C THR A 661 -11.32 -41.12 -9.72
N GLN A 662 -11.59 -40.60 -8.51
CA GLN A 662 -12.71 -39.68 -8.26
C GLN A 662 -12.52 -38.35 -8.99
N MET A 663 -11.32 -37.77 -8.94
CA MET A 663 -10.97 -36.55 -9.66
C MET A 663 -11.23 -36.71 -11.15
N HIS A 664 -10.80 -37.82 -11.75
CA HIS A 664 -11.03 -38.10 -13.16
C HIS A 664 -12.53 -38.18 -13.49
N ASP A 665 -13.31 -38.95 -12.73
CA ASP A 665 -14.77 -39.08 -13.00
C ASP A 665 -15.50 -37.75 -12.82
N ILE A 666 -15.21 -37.00 -11.76
CA ILE A 666 -15.81 -35.68 -11.51
C ILE A 666 -15.44 -34.69 -12.62
N ALA A 667 -14.16 -34.57 -12.99
CA ALA A 667 -13.71 -33.59 -13.98
C ALA A 667 -14.40 -33.72 -15.34
N HIS A 668 -14.79 -34.94 -15.74
CA HIS A 668 -15.45 -35.24 -17.01
C HIS A 668 -16.98 -35.20 -16.95
N LYS A 669 -17.56 -35.13 -15.75
CA LYS A 669 -19.02 -35.16 -15.54
C LYS A 669 -19.54 -33.98 -14.72
N LEU A 670 -18.71 -33.02 -14.36
CA LEU A 670 -19.12 -31.84 -13.63
C LEU A 670 -20.07 -30.99 -14.49
N ARG A 671 -21.21 -30.57 -13.92
CA ARG A 671 -22.23 -29.80 -14.65
C ARG A 671 -21.69 -28.43 -15.04
N LEU A 672 -21.97 -28.02 -16.26
CA LEU A 672 -21.76 -26.65 -16.74
C LEU A 672 -23.06 -26.20 -17.40
N ASP A 673 -23.65 -25.12 -16.88
CA ASP A 673 -24.86 -24.54 -17.44
C ASP A 673 -24.47 -23.67 -18.64
N ILE A 674 -24.50 -24.27 -19.82
CA ILE A 674 -24.18 -23.63 -21.10
C ILE A 674 -25.49 -23.30 -21.79
N ASN A 675 -25.69 -22.04 -22.17
CA ASN A 675 -26.83 -21.65 -23.00
C ASN A 675 -26.50 -21.95 -24.48
N ASP A 676 -27.16 -22.96 -25.04
CA ASP A 676 -26.96 -23.37 -26.44
C ASP A 676 -27.29 -22.25 -27.46
N GLU A 677 -28.15 -21.29 -27.12
CA GLU A 677 -28.48 -20.15 -28.01
C GLU A 677 -27.31 -19.16 -28.14
N ALA A 678 -26.47 -19.01 -27.11
CA ALA A 678 -25.32 -18.11 -27.14
C ALA A 678 -24.18 -18.62 -28.04
N SER A 679 -24.13 -19.93 -28.30
CA SER A 679 -23.16 -20.57 -29.20
C SER A 679 -23.42 -20.26 -30.69
N SER A 680 -24.60 -19.70 -31.01
CA SER A 680 -25.04 -19.38 -32.37
C SER A 680 -24.78 -17.93 -32.79
N VAL A 681 -24.26 -17.09 -31.89
CA VAL A 681 -23.86 -15.72 -32.23
C VAL A 681 -22.50 -15.79 -32.92
N SER A 682 -22.52 -15.85 -34.26
CA SER A 682 -21.36 -15.57 -35.08
C SER A 682 -20.84 -14.17 -34.73
N LEU A 683 -19.69 -14.08 -34.05
CA LEU A 683 -18.92 -12.85 -34.02
C LEU A 683 -18.71 -12.42 -35.48
N PRO A 684 -19.08 -11.19 -35.89
CA PRO A 684 -18.79 -10.74 -37.23
C PRO A 684 -17.27 -10.69 -37.36
N VAL A 685 -16.73 -11.60 -38.17
CA VAL A 685 -15.36 -11.54 -38.65
C VAL A 685 -15.29 -10.29 -39.51
N THR A 686 -14.88 -9.16 -38.92
CA THR A 686 -14.39 -8.03 -39.69
C THR A 686 -13.05 -8.42 -40.29
N SER A 687 -13.09 -8.97 -41.49
CA SER A 687 -11.92 -9.08 -42.35
C SER A 687 -11.51 -7.66 -42.78
N THR A 688 -10.70 -6.98 -41.98
CA THR A 688 -9.85 -5.92 -42.50
C THR A 688 -8.62 -6.58 -43.09
N SER A 689 -8.69 -6.82 -44.40
CA SER A 689 -7.53 -7.09 -45.24
C SER A 689 -6.52 -5.95 -45.07
N LEU A 690 -5.34 -6.28 -44.56
CA LEU A 690 -4.15 -5.45 -44.75
C LEU A 690 -3.77 -5.51 -46.24
N SER A 691 -4.03 -4.42 -46.96
CA SER A 691 -3.33 -4.04 -48.19
C SER A 691 -2.47 -2.82 -47.91
#